data_AF-A0AAU9JG46-F1
#
_entry.id   AF-A0AAU9JG46-F1
#
_cell.length_a   1.000
_cell.length_b   1.000
_cell.length_c   1.000
_cell.angle_alpha   90.00
_cell.angle_beta   90.00
_cell.angle_gamma   90.00
#
_symmetry.space_group_name_H-M   'P 1'
#
loop_
_entity.id
_entity.type
_entity.pdbx_description
1 polymer ?
#
loop_
_entity_poly.entity_id
_entity_poly.type
_entity_poly.pdbx_seq_one_letter_code
_entity_poly.pdbx_strand_id
1 'polypeptide(L)'
;MARITAIGRIDDSRFQKVKKISEDLHESAQIEIEIQGHFESQLDPAIKSLMETLQIQFLKDQSLIVTLDDHYLGSLEELESWAFTNFHYFDHTPFSFYEKQSRIQKTKTIMNSENIFVELAIAMDRQRKPVIIELFHRICPKSCQEFIELCLEKKKNSKGEILSYKGTPFNRVVQGCYIMGGYLSQEYDDSNELNSECFQIKHDREGLVGVTRKGKGLFYITLRSLPHLDRKYIIIGKVVEGMETVRAINEVELNYQHPISPPILAQTTLLPKPFDIFHDDLDLLHYYVSNISRILPDFNIIKKKIASKPITEEAGTLISQRSVIDDMQKQKEGSRKTKIVCTLGPACSEVPIITKLIENGMNVARLNLAHGDKKSHEEILHNLDIACEQTGEEVAVMVDTKGPEVRTGINKKHAPIALERGQELEITTDRTVKGTKNIISITSPEIFSYIKIGSTVLISDGGIICETLDIRPSLFKVRVISASVPLLEHQNITVLGSRIGITKRVVENDELLLELVSSHKIDFVAISFTQRKQDVIDMRQLLGENGKFIKIIGKIENIEGLENTEEIVKESDGVMVARGDLGMNLPNEKVFLAQKFIISIANQYAKPVLTATQMLESMIKNPRPTRAEASDIANAIIDGTDAVMLSSETCIGQFPIEALTFMSKICLEAEKYQETLKKQIKGDFVAGSREGTCKAAANISNQRGANVIVVFSDRGGTARLVEKYRPKAPIFVLSTNEATIRQLKFYRNLWGIKIEKYEQLEVMINNAFEELKRRLVARSGDHAVIVYGHSENNPNKADALTFRGIP
;
A
#
# COMPACT_ATOMS: atom_id res chain seq x y z
N MET A 1 11.53 2.06 45.80
CA MET A 1 11.01 1.79 44.44
C MET A 1 11.86 0.69 43.87
N ALA A 2 11.26 -0.33 43.27
CA ALA A 2 12.05 -1.35 42.59
C ALA A 2 12.69 -0.71 41.34
N ARG A 3 13.92 -1.11 40.99
CA ARG A 3 14.66 -0.66 39.81
C ARG A 3 15.02 -1.84 38.93
N ILE A 4 14.65 -1.78 37.65
CA ILE A 4 15.06 -2.76 36.63
C ILE A 4 16.20 -2.19 35.80
N THR A 5 17.34 -2.89 35.75
CA THR A 5 18.43 -2.56 34.83
C THR A 5 18.57 -3.66 33.79
N ALA A 6 18.56 -3.32 32.50
CA ALA A 6 18.70 -4.28 31.41
C ALA A 6 19.80 -3.85 30.42
N ILE A 7 20.81 -4.70 30.23
CA ILE A 7 21.87 -4.49 29.23
C ILE A 7 21.82 -5.62 28.22
N GLY A 8 21.74 -5.32 26.92
CA GLY A 8 21.66 -6.37 25.92
C GLY A 8 21.94 -5.94 24.49
N ARG A 9 22.03 -6.93 23.61
CA ARG A 9 22.20 -6.72 22.17
C ARG A 9 20.97 -6.07 21.56
N ILE A 10 21.19 -5.00 20.80
CA ILE A 10 20.09 -4.29 20.11
C ILE A 10 19.34 -5.21 19.13
N ASP A 11 20.05 -6.14 18.50
CA ASP A 11 19.49 -7.10 17.55
C ASP A 11 18.96 -8.40 18.19
N ASP A 12 19.04 -8.54 19.52
CA ASP A 12 18.45 -9.66 20.27
C ASP A 12 16.95 -9.37 20.57
N SER A 13 16.08 -10.27 20.11
CA SER A 13 14.63 -10.17 20.33
C SER A 13 14.25 -10.29 21.81
N ARG A 14 15.00 -11.03 22.62
CA ARG A 14 14.77 -11.13 24.07
C ARG A 14 15.03 -9.81 24.76
N PHE A 15 16.08 -9.09 24.37
CA PHE A 15 16.36 -7.75 24.88
C PHE A 15 15.23 -6.77 24.54
N GLN A 16 14.69 -6.82 23.31
CA GLN A 16 13.56 -5.97 22.93
C GLN A 16 12.29 -6.28 23.74
N LYS A 17 12.07 -7.55 24.09
CA LYS A 17 10.96 -7.94 24.96
C LYS A 17 11.18 -7.47 26.40
N VAL A 18 12.35 -7.71 26.97
CA VAL A 18 12.72 -7.20 28.31
C VAL A 18 12.54 -5.68 28.37
N LYS A 19 12.99 -4.96 27.35
CA LYS A 19 12.82 -3.53 27.25
C LYS A 19 11.35 -3.12 27.31
N LYS A 20 10.49 -3.79 26.54
CA LYS A 20 9.06 -3.51 26.51
C LYS A 20 8.38 -3.79 27.85
N ILE A 21 8.66 -4.93 28.47
CA ILE A 21 8.14 -5.29 29.80
C ILE A 21 8.55 -4.22 30.83
N SER A 22 9.81 -3.80 30.80
CA SER A 22 10.35 -2.80 31.73
C SER A 22 9.68 -1.43 31.53
N GLU A 23 9.50 -0.99 30.28
CA GLU A 23 8.80 0.26 29.94
C GLU A 23 7.33 0.26 30.39
N ASP A 24 6.60 -0.84 30.17
CA ASP A 24 5.20 -0.96 30.59
C ASP A 24 5.06 -0.93 32.11
N LEU A 25 5.98 -1.56 32.83
CA LEU A 25 6.03 -1.56 34.30
C LEU A 25 6.43 -0.18 34.87
N HIS A 26 7.31 0.55 34.18
CA HIS A 26 7.64 1.94 34.55
C HIS A 26 6.40 2.83 34.49
N GLU A 27 5.62 2.75 33.41
CA GLU A 27 4.41 3.55 33.20
C GLU A 27 3.27 3.17 34.14
N SER A 28 3.10 1.88 34.45
CA SER A 28 1.93 1.37 35.20
C SER A 28 2.16 1.24 36.70
N ALA A 29 3.40 1.05 37.16
CA ALA A 29 3.70 0.69 38.55
C ALA A 29 4.79 1.56 39.22
N GLN A 30 5.21 2.65 38.58
CA GLN A 30 6.24 3.58 39.10
C GLN A 30 7.56 2.88 39.47
N ILE A 31 8.01 1.95 38.64
CA ILE A 31 9.31 1.25 38.76
C ILE A 31 10.40 2.10 38.09
N GLU A 32 11.58 2.24 38.68
CA GLU A 32 12.71 2.88 37.98
C GLU A 32 13.31 1.93 36.93
N ILE A 33 13.71 2.45 35.77
CA ILE A 33 14.30 1.62 34.72
C ILE A 33 15.60 2.22 34.16
N GLU A 34 16.57 1.36 33.87
CA GLU A 34 17.80 1.70 33.15
C GLU A 34 18.05 0.65 32.05
N ILE A 35 17.96 1.05 30.79
CA ILE A 35 18.02 0.13 29.65
C ILE A 35 19.15 0.55 28.71
N GLN A 36 20.16 -0.30 28.54
CA GLN A 36 21.33 -0.05 27.69
C GLN A 36 21.43 -1.07 26.56
N GLY A 37 21.22 -0.60 25.32
CA GLY A 37 21.36 -1.42 24.12
C GLY A 37 22.73 -1.23 23.48
N HIS A 38 23.43 -2.32 23.15
CA HIS A 38 24.75 -2.28 22.51
C HIS A 38 24.82 -3.11 21.22
N PHE A 39 25.74 -2.76 20.32
CA PHE A 39 26.18 -3.65 19.24
C PHE A 39 27.05 -4.80 19.81
N GLU A 40 27.23 -5.88 19.04
CA GLU A 40 28.01 -7.06 19.44
C GLU A 40 29.40 -6.66 19.99
N SER A 41 30.12 -5.78 19.30
CA SER A 41 31.46 -5.32 19.70
C SER A 41 31.52 -4.45 20.97
N GLN A 42 30.39 -3.90 21.41
CA GLN A 42 30.29 -2.97 22.55
C GLN A 42 29.69 -3.63 23.79
N LEU A 43 29.12 -4.83 23.64
CA LEU A 43 28.39 -5.51 24.70
C LEU A 43 29.31 -6.06 25.79
N ASP A 44 30.37 -6.78 25.40
CA ASP A 44 31.27 -7.43 26.37
C ASP A 44 31.91 -6.44 27.37
N PRO A 45 32.42 -5.26 26.96
CA PRO A 45 32.93 -4.26 27.90
C PRO A 45 31.83 -3.71 28.84
N ALA A 46 30.63 -3.48 28.33
CA ALA A 46 29.52 -2.95 29.12
C ALA A 46 29.05 -3.95 30.17
N ILE A 47 28.89 -5.21 29.77
CA ILE A 47 28.57 -6.31 30.68
C ILE A 47 29.66 -6.49 31.73
N LYS A 48 30.93 -6.50 31.32
CA LYS A 48 32.05 -6.67 32.26
C LYS A 48 32.07 -5.57 33.32
N SER A 49 31.87 -4.32 32.93
CA SER A 49 31.81 -3.18 33.86
C SER A 49 30.64 -3.31 34.86
N LEU A 50 29.47 -3.75 34.40
CA LEU A 50 28.32 -3.98 35.27
C LEU A 50 28.59 -5.14 36.25
N MET A 51 29.11 -6.26 35.77
CA MET A 51 29.37 -7.44 36.62
C MET A 51 30.47 -7.17 37.67
N GLU A 52 31.49 -6.37 37.34
CA GLU A 52 32.48 -5.89 38.31
C GLU A 52 31.85 -5.02 39.41
N THR A 53 30.89 -4.16 39.05
CA THR A 53 30.14 -3.32 39.99
C THR A 53 29.28 -4.18 40.93
N LEU A 54 28.66 -5.24 40.40
CA LEU A 54 27.79 -6.15 41.15
C LEU A 54 28.55 -7.26 41.90
N GLN A 55 29.88 -7.33 41.79
CA GLN A 55 30.74 -8.39 42.34
C GLN A 55 30.36 -9.82 41.89
N ILE A 56 29.86 -9.96 40.67
CA ILE A 56 29.45 -11.25 40.08
C ILE A 56 30.51 -11.74 39.09
N GLN A 57 30.81 -13.03 39.09
CA GLN A 57 31.77 -13.62 38.15
C GLN A 57 31.25 -13.51 36.71
N PHE A 58 32.03 -12.86 35.83
CA PHE A 58 31.69 -12.71 34.42
C PHE A 58 31.57 -14.07 33.71
N LEU A 59 30.39 -14.33 33.16
CA LEU A 59 30.12 -15.47 32.28
C LEU A 59 30.23 -14.99 30.83
N LYS A 60 31.12 -15.62 30.07
CA LYS A 60 31.33 -15.29 28.66
C LYS A 60 30.08 -15.65 27.83
N ASP A 61 29.80 -14.86 26.79
CA ASP A 61 28.71 -15.06 25.81
C ASP A 61 27.27 -14.78 26.30
N GLN A 62 27.08 -13.93 27.32
CA GLN A 62 25.74 -13.42 27.66
C GLN A 62 25.32 -12.29 26.70
N SER A 63 24.21 -12.48 25.97
CA SER A 63 23.69 -11.47 25.04
C SER A 63 22.67 -10.49 25.65
N LEU A 64 22.28 -10.75 26.90
CA LEU A 64 21.27 -10.03 27.69
C LEU A 64 21.54 -10.25 29.17
N ILE A 65 21.48 -9.18 29.95
CA ILE A 65 21.53 -9.18 31.41
C ILE A 65 20.37 -8.34 31.93
N VAL A 66 19.69 -8.85 32.95
CA VAL A 66 18.64 -8.16 33.68
C VAL A 66 18.96 -8.21 35.17
N THR A 67 18.81 -7.08 35.85
CA THR A 67 18.95 -6.97 37.30
C THR A 67 17.75 -6.25 37.89
N LEU A 68 17.41 -6.60 39.13
CA LEU A 68 16.39 -5.94 39.93
C LEU A 68 17.01 -5.45 41.23
N ASP A 69 16.94 -4.15 41.52
CA ASP A 69 17.56 -3.52 42.70
C ASP A 69 19.02 -3.97 42.90
N ASP A 70 19.81 -3.93 41.83
CA ASP A 70 21.21 -4.37 41.77
C ASP A 70 21.45 -5.87 42.07
N HIS A 71 20.40 -6.69 42.11
CA HIS A 71 20.52 -8.15 42.18
C HIS A 71 20.34 -8.76 40.78
N TYR A 72 21.25 -9.65 40.39
CA TYR A 72 21.17 -10.33 39.11
C TYR A 72 19.92 -11.20 39.04
N LEU A 73 19.04 -10.87 38.10
CA LEU A 73 17.78 -11.57 37.91
C LEU A 73 17.93 -12.74 36.94
N GLY A 74 18.85 -12.63 35.96
CA GLY A 74 19.18 -13.71 35.02
C GLY A 74 18.59 -13.51 33.63
N SER A 75 17.42 -14.09 33.35
CA SER A 75 16.82 -14.20 32.02
C SER A 75 15.51 -13.43 31.83
N LEU A 76 15.00 -13.42 30.59
CA LEU A 76 13.69 -12.86 30.24
C LEU A 76 12.56 -13.55 31.01
N GLU A 77 12.64 -14.88 31.14
CA GLU A 77 11.61 -15.70 31.80
C GLU A 77 11.50 -15.38 33.29
N GLU A 78 12.64 -15.07 33.94
CA GLU A 78 12.68 -14.68 35.35
C GLU A 78 12.06 -13.29 35.57
N LEU A 79 12.30 -12.36 34.63
CA LEU A 79 11.61 -11.06 34.63
C LEU A 79 10.10 -11.20 34.42
N GLU A 80 9.66 -12.04 33.49
CA GLU A 80 8.25 -12.31 33.24
C GLU A 80 7.57 -12.91 34.48
N SER A 81 8.22 -13.88 35.13
CA SER A 81 7.71 -14.50 36.35
C SER A 81 7.57 -13.50 37.50
N TRP A 82 8.59 -12.65 37.68
CA TRP A 82 8.56 -11.59 38.68
C TRP A 82 7.47 -10.54 38.39
N ALA A 83 7.34 -10.09 37.14
CA ALA A 83 6.33 -9.13 36.71
C ALA A 83 4.90 -9.66 36.90
N PHE A 84 4.69 -10.94 36.58
CA PHE A 84 3.39 -11.59 36.80
C PHE A 84 3.05 -11.71 38.30
N THR A 85 4.01 -12.08 39.14
CA THR A 85 3.76 -12.32 40.56
C THR A 85 3.49 -11.02 41.32
N ASN A 86 4.21 -9.93 40.99
CA ASN A 86 4.12 -8.67 41.73
C ASN A 86 3.09 -7.70 41.14
N PHE A 87 2.81 -7.78 39.83
CA PHE A 87 1.95 -6.81 39.13
C PHE A 87 0.86 -7.44 38.28
N HIS A 88 0.74 -8.78 38.26
CA HIS A 88 -0.17 -9.52 37.38
C HIS A 88 -0.01 -9.15 35.89
N TYR A 89 1.19 -8.73 35.50
CA TYR A 89 1.50 -8.33 34.14
C TYR A 89 1.69 -9.55 33.22
N PHE A 90 1.07 -9.50 32.04
CA PHE A 90 1.28 -10.46 30.96
C PHE A 90 1.48 -9.76 29.62
N ASP A 91 2.59 -10.06 28.96
CA ASP A 91 2.80 -9.64 27.58
C ASP A 91 2.23 -10.70 26.60
N HIS A 92 1.09 -10.38 25.98
CA HIS A 92 0.45 -11.23 24.96
C HIS A 92 1.05 -11.05 23.55
N THR A 93 2.10 -10.24 23.40
CA THR A 93 2.74 -9.97 22.11
C THR A 93 3.50 -11.21 21.60
N PRO A 94 3.24 -11.67 20.36
CA PRO A 94 3.97 -12.82 19.80
C PRO A 94 5.48 -12.56 19.73
N PHE A 95 6.31 -13.56 20.04
CA PHE A 95 7.77 -13.41 20.02
C PHE A 95 8.34 -12.95 18.66
N SER A 96 7.68 -13.33 17.56
CA SER A 96 8.02 -12.88 16.20
C SER A 96 7.90 -11.38 15.98
N PHE A 97 7.11 -10.67 16.80
CA PHE A 97 7.09 -9.21 16.83
C PHE A 97 8.43 -8.66 17.33
N TYR A 98 9.01 -9.25 18.37
CA TYR A 98 10.29 -8.82 18.93
C TYR A 98 11.46 -9.15 18.01
N GLU A 99 11.40 -10.24 17.25
CA GLU A 99 12.34 -10.52 16.15
C GLU A 99 12.29 -9.44 15.05
N LYS A 100 11.10 -8.89 14.80
CA LYS A 100 10.94 -7.77 13.86
C LYS A 100 11.43 -6.46 14.47
N GLN A 101 11.13 -6.21 15.74
CA GLN A 101 11.60 -5.02 16.46
C GLN A 101 13.12 -4.97 16.55
N SER A 102 13.78 -6.09 16.80
CA SER A 102 15.24 -6.12 16.92
C SER A 102 15.93 -5.73 15.60
N ARG A 103 15.39 -6.17 14.45
CA ARG A 103 15.82 -5.75 13.11
C ARG A 103 15.61 -4.26 12.85
N ILE A 104 14.46 -3.72 13.29
CA ILE A 104 14.13 -2.29 13.14
C ILE A 104 15.06 -1.43 14.00
N GLN A 105 15.23 -1.80 15.28
CA GLN A 105 16.05 -1.04 16.22
C GLN A 105 17.53 -1.05 15.81
N LYS A 106 18.04 -2.17 15.28
CA LYS A 106 19.37 -2.25 14.66
C LYS A 106 19.52 -1.23 13.53
N THR A 107 18.58 -1.23 12.59
CA THR A 107 18.60 -0.30 11.44
C THR A 107 18.55 1.15 11.90
N LYS A 108 17.68 1.47 12.86
CA LYS A 108 17.56 2.81 13.46
C LYS A 108 18.86 3.26 14.14
N THR A 109 19.54 2.36 14.84
CA THR A 109 20.80 2.67 15.55
C THR A 109 21.94 2.95 14.58
N ILE A 110 22.04 2.19 13.47
CA ILE A 110 23.02 2.45 12.40
C ILE A 110 22.72 3.77 11.68
N MET A 111 21.44 4.06 11.40
CA MET A 111 21.03 5.30 10.72
C MET A 111 21.25 6.57 11.55
N ASN A 112 21.07 6.48 12.87
CA ASN A 112 21.27 7.61 13.77
C ASN A 112 22.74 7.82 14.18
N SER A 113 23.66 6.96 13.70
CA SER A 113 25.08 7.08 13.98
C SER A 113 25.75 7.99 12.97
N GLU A 114 26.65 8.85 13.45
CA GLU A 114 27.51 9.66 12.57
C GLU A 114 28.71 8.87 12.00
N ASN A 115 28.78 7.57 12.29
CA ASN A 115 29.84 6.68 11.80
C ASN A 115 29.43 6.02 10.48
N ILE A 116 30.43 5.73 9.64
CA ILE A 116 30.22 5.07 8.35
C ILE A 116 30.30 3.56 8.57
N PHE A 117 29.34 2.81 8.04
CA PHE A 117 29.32 1.35 8.14
C PHE A 117 29.46 0.71 6.75
N VAL A 118 30.02 -0.49 6.66
CA VAL A 118 30.10 -1.29 5.42
C VAL A 118 29.66 -2.72 5.73
N GLU A 119 28.69 -3.22 4.98
CA GLU A 119 28.28 -4.63 5.01
C GLU A 119 29.04 -5.41 3.92
N LEU A 120 29.71 -6.47 4.35
CA LEU A 120 30.35 -7.46 3.50
C LEU A 120 29.49 -8.74 3.52
N ALA A 121 28.85 -9.07 2.40
CA ALA A 121 28.14 -10.34 2.25
C ALA A 121 29.11 -11.43 1.76
N ILE A 122 29.48 -12.34 2.65
CA ILE A 122 30.48 -13.38 2.40
C ILE A 122 29.77 -14.67 1.99
N ALA A 123 30.07 -15.18 0.79
CA ALA A 123 29.61 -16.47 0.31
C ALA A 123 30.53 -17.60 0.80
N MET A 124 30.00 -18.48 1.63
CA MET A 124 30.66 -19.65 2.21
C MET A 124 29.57 -20.71 2.51
N ASP A 125 29.88 -21.99 2.35
CA ASP A 125 28.94 -23.10 2.63
C ASP A 125 27.59 -22.99 1.90
N ARG A 126 27.61 -22.49 0.66
CA ARG A 126 26.39 -22.22 -0.15
C ARG A 126 25.43 -21.20 0.48
N GLN A 127 25.86 -20.46 1.49
CA GLN A 127 25.11 -19.38 2.12
C GLN A 127 25.83 -18.04 1.95
N ARG A 128 25.08 -16.94 2.05
CA ARG A 128 25.64 -15.60 2.17
C ARG A 128 25.49 -15.13 3.61
N LYS A 129 26.60 -14.91 4.29
CA LYS A 129 26.64 -14.48 5.68
C LYS A 129 27.17 -13.03 5.75
N PRO A 130 26.41 -12.08 6.32
CA PRO A 130 26.82 -10.68 6.39
C PRO A 130 27.83 -10.45 7.52
N VAL A 131 28.78 -9.54 7.28
CA VAL A 131 29.68 -8.97 8.29
C VAL A 131 29.59 -7.46 8.18
N ILE A 132 29.21 -6.77 9.25
CA ILE A 132 29.08 -5.31 9.27
C ILE A 132 30.30 -4.71 9.96
N ILE A 133 30.93 -3.75 9.29
CA ILE A 133 32.13 -3.05 9.73
C ILE A 133 31.79 -1.59 9.97
N GLU A 134 32.09 -1.05 11.14
CA GLU A 134 32.12 0.39 11.42
C GLU A 134 33.50 0.94 11.04
N LEU A 135 33.55 1.96 10.19
CA LEU A 135 34.78 2.59 9.70
C LEU A 135 35.19 3.78 10.56
N PHE A 136 36.47 3.82 10.90
CA PHE A 136 37.11 4.91 11.63
C PHE A 136 37.49 6.07 10.70
N HIS A 137 36.54 6.49 9.87
CA HIS A 137 36.74 7.53 8.85
C HIS A 137 37.22 8.87 9.41
N ARG A 138 36.94 9.19 10.68
CA ARG A 138 37.44 10.40 11.35
C ARG A 138 38.94 10.32 11.70
N ILE A 139 39.47 9.11 11.82
CA ILE A 139 40.85 8.82 12.25
C ILE A 139 41.75 8.54 11.03
N CYS A 140 41.23 7.80 10.03
CA CYS A 140 41.94 7.43 8.80
C CYS A 140 41.06 7.66 7.54
N PRO A 141 40.73 8.92 7.23
CA PRO A 141 39.75 9.27 6.19
C PRO A 141 40.09 8.76 4.79
N LYS A 142 41.34 8.87 4.33
CA LYS A 142 41.77 8.46 2.98
C LYS A 142 41.77 6.94 2.84
N SER A 143 42.23 6.21 3.85
CA SER A 143 42.26 4.74 3.88
C SER A 143 40.84 4.18 3.92
N CYS A 144 39.96 4.79 4.73
CA CYS A 144 38.53 4.46 4.73
C CYS A 144 37.89 4.79 3.37
N GLN A 145 38.19 5.94 2.78
CA GLN A 145 37.65 6.33 1.48
C GLN A 145 38.08 5.37 0.35
N GLU A 146 39.35 4.99 0.31
CA GLU A 146 39.85 4.02 -0.66
C GLU A 146 39.20 2.64 -0.48
N PHE A 147 39.05 2.19 0.77
CA PHE A 147 38.31 0.97 1.09
C PHE A 147 36.84 1.04 0.61
N ILE A 148 36.18 2.19 0.81
CA ILE A 148 34.82 2.45 0.33
C ILE A 148 34.75 2.44 -1.21
N GLU A 149 35.70 3.08 -1.89
CA GLU A 149 35.74 3.13 -3.36
C GLU A 149 35.91 1.74 -3.98
N LEU A 150 36.70 0.87 -3.34
CA LEU A 150 36.85 -0.54 -3.71
C LEU A 150 35.60 -1.37 -3.38
N CYS A 151 34.90 -1.07 -2.28
CA CYS A 151 33.60 -1.67 -1.98
C CYS A 151 32.50 -1.23 -2.95
N LEU A 152 32.57 -0.02 -3.52
CA LEU A 152 31.51 0.58 -4.34
C LEU A 152 31.80 0.53 -5.85
N GLU A 153 32.84 -0.17 -6.29
CA GLU A 153 33.20 -0.30 -7.72
C GLU A 153 33.51 1.07 -8.38
N LYS A 154 33.99 2.03 -7.59
CA LYS A 154 34.26 3.42 -8.04
C LYS A 154 35.72 3.66 -8.44
N LYS A 155 36.64 2.80 -8.00
CA LYS A 155 38.06 2.90 -8.34
C LYS A 155 38.35 2.21 -9.68
N LYS A 156 39.18 2.84 -10.52
CA LYS A 156 39.63 2.27 -11.80
C LYS A 156 41.15 2.20 -11.83
N ASN A 157 41.70 1.20 -12.51
CA ASN A 157 43.14 1.15 -12.76
C ASN A 157 43.57 2.08 -13.91
N SER A 158 44.87 2.15 -14.17
CA SER A 158 45.46 2.97 -15.25
C SER A 158 44.96 2.60 -16.66
N LYS A 159 44.39 1.40 -16.83
CA LYS A 159 43.76 0.91 -18.07
C LYS A 159 42.24 1.17 -18.13
N GLY A 160 41.67 1.82 -17.11
CA GLY A 160 40.25 2.14 -17.02
C GLY A 160 39.35 0.99 -16.55
N GLU A 161 39.93 -0.15 -16.14
CA GLU A 161 39.19 -1.30 -15.60
C GLU A 161 38.78 -1.05 -14.15
N ILE A 162 37.58 -1.48 -13.77
CA ILE A 162 37.02 -1.27 -12.45
C ILE A 162 37.68 -2.21 -11.44
N LEU A 163 38.24 -1.64 -10.37
CA LEU A 163 38.78 -2.34 -9.22
C LEU A 163 37.68 -2.47 -8.15
N SER A 164 37.40 -3.71 -7.72
CA SER A 164 36.29 -4.02 -6.81
C SER A 164 36.64 -5.16 -5.87
N TYR A 165 36.19 -5.07 -4.62
CA TYR A 165 36.22 -6.20 -3.68
C TYR A 165 35.16 -7.25 -3.97
N LYS A 166 34.10 -6.89 -4.68
CA LYS A 166 33.04 -7.83 -5.06
C LYS A 166 33.61 -8.90 -5.99
N GLY A 167 33.35 -10.16 -5.65
CA GLY A 167 33.87 -11.34 -6.33
C GLY A 167 35.27 -11.76 -5.91
N THR A 168 35.94 -11.01 -5.02
CA THR A 168 37.29 -11.39 -4.56
C THR A 168 37.23 -12.45 -3.44
N PRO A 169 38.15 -13.43 -3.44
CA PRO A 169 38.21 -14.45 -2.39
C PRO A 169 38.92 -13.93 -1.13
N PHE A 170 38.57 -14.52 0.01
CA PHE A 170 39.43 -14.55 1.20
C PHE A 170 40.58 -15.53 0.92
N ASN A 171 41.67 -14.99 0.42
CA ASN A 171 42.77 -15.76 -0.16
C ASN A 171 43.80 -16.22 0.88
N ARG A 172 43.78 -15.68 2.10
CA ARG A 172 44.72 -16.06 3.15
C ARG A 172 44.07 -16.07 4.54
N VAL A 173 44.30 -17.13 5.29
CA VAL A 173 43.87 -17.31 6.68
C VAL A 173 45.10 -17.68 7.49
N VAL A 174 45.45 -16.83 8.47
CA VAL A 174 46.46 -17.16 9.48
C VAL A 174 45.70 -17.59 10.72
N GLN A 175 45.57 -18.91 10.90
CA GLN A 175 44.67 -19.50 11.89
C GLN A 175 44.89 -18.91 13.28
N GLY A 176 43.80 -18.45 13.91
CA GLY A 176 43.80 -17.81 15.24
C GLY A 176 44.43 -16.42 15.29
N CYS A 177 44.87 -15.86 14.16
CA CYS A 177 45.47 -14.52 14.09
C CYS A 177 44.60 -13.54 13.30
N TYR A 178 44.45 -13.74 11.99
CA TYR A 178 43.66 -12.86 11.13
C TYR A 178 43.26 -13.58 9.83
N ILE A 179 42.15 -13.12 9.24
CA ILE A 179 41.72 -13.50 7.89
C ILE A 179 41.95 -12.35 6.93
N MET A 180 42.30 -12.63 5.67
CA MET A 180 42.64 -11.62 4.68
C MET A 180 41.85 -11.83 3.39
N GLY A 181 41.33 -10.74 2.83
CA GLY A 181 40.52 -10.71 1.61
C GLY A 181 40.76 -9.46 0.77
N GLY A 182 40.09 -9.40 -0.37
CA GLY A 182 40.18 -8.23 -1.25
C GLY A 182 41.36 -8.25 -2.24
N TYR A 183 41.85 -9.42 -2.62
CA TYR A 183 42.96 -9.52 -3.59
C TYR A 183 42.51 -9.11 -4.99
N LEU A 184 43.00 -7.96 -5.47
CA LEU A 184 42.74 -7.45 -6.81
C LEU A 184 43.75 -8.05 -7.79
N SER A 185 43.29 -8.82 -8.79
CA SER A 185 44.14 -9.53 -9.75
C SER A 185 44.72 -8.64 -10.86
N GLN A 186 44.13 -7.47 -11.09
CA GLN A 186 44.50 -6.47 -12.10
C GLN A 186 45.66 -5.57 -11.62
N GLU A 187 46.36 -4.90 -12.54
CA GLU A 187 47.43 -3.93 -12.20
C GLU A 187 46.88 -2.85 -11.26
N TYR A 188 47.19 -2.99 -9.97
CA TYR A 188 46.87 -2.02 -8.95
C TYR A 188 47.96 -0.94 -8.97
N ASP A 189 47.58 0.30 -9.26
CA ASP A 189 48.51 1.41 -9.29
C ASP A 189 48.91 1.79 -7.85
N ASP A 190 50.08 1.32 -7.41
CA ASP A 190 50.66 1.50 -6.07
C ASP A 190 51.31 2.90 -5.92
N SER A 191 51.13 3.81 -6.88
CA SER A 191 51.84 5.11 -6.95
C SER A 191 51.42 6.13 -5.89
N ASN A 192 50.29 5.94 -5.21
CA ASN A 192 49.87 6.77 -4.08
C ASN A 192 50.22 6.08 -2.76
N GLU A 193 51.44 6.31 -2.24
CA GLU A 193 51.77 5.88 -0.89
C GLU A 193 50.81 6.55 0.12
N LEU A 194 50.00 5.74 0.84
CA LEU A 194 49.16 6.13 1.99
C LEU A 194 50.01 6.53 3.22
N ASN A 195 51.04 7.34 3.03
CA ASN A 195 52.11 7.58 3.99
C ASN A 195 51.77 8.55 5.13
N SER A 196 50.56 9.09 5.19
CA SER A 196 50.22 10.17 6.13
C SER A 196 49.00 9.90 7.03
N GLU A 197 48.53 8.65 7.19
CA GLU A 197 47.36 8.36 8.02
C GLU A 197 47.66 7.63 9.33
N CYS A 198 46.83 7.90 10.34
CA CYS A 198 47.16 7.87 11.75
C CYS A 198 47.25 6.45 12.37
N PHE A 199 48.32 6.16 13.12
CA PHE A 199 48.52 4.90 13.89
C PHE A 199 47.94 4.95 15.31
N GLN A 200 46.90 5.74 15.54
CA GLN A 200 46.33 5.92 16.88
C GLN A 200 45.68 4.65 17.43
N ILE A 201 45.18 3.78 16.55
CA ILE A 201 44.47 2.56 16.93
C ILE A 201 45.45 1.39 16.92
N LYS A 202 45.58 0.72 18.07
CA LYS A 202 46.41 -0.47 18.24
C LYS A 202 45.63 -1.73 17.90
N HIS A 203 46.34 -2.78 17.51
CA HIS A 203 45.79 -4.13 17.30
C HIS A 203 45.58 -4.83 18.66
N ASP A 204 44.71 -4.29 19.49
CA ASP A 204 44.57 -4.67 20.91
C ASP A 204 43.46 -5.72 21.17
N ARG A 205 42.65 -6.04 20.16
CA ARG A 205 41.48 -6.93 20.31
C ARG A 205 41.12 -7.64 19.00
N GLU A 206 40.19 -8.59 19.08
CA GLU A 206 39.58 -9.22 17.90
C GLU A 206 38.58 -8.29 17.20
N GLY A 207 38.28 -8.56 15.93
CA GLY A 207 37.31 -7.81 15.14
C GLY A 207 37.80 -6.49 14.56
N LEU A 208 39.07 -6.10 14.74
CA LEU A 208 39.63 -4.92 14.07
C LEU A 208 39.88 -5.20 12.58
N VAL A 209 39.58 -4.22 11.74
CA VAL A 209 39.74 -4.29 10.27
C VAL A 209 40.90 -3.40 9.86
N GLY A 210 41.91 -3.97 9.23
CA GLY A 210 43.09 -3.23 8.79
C GLY A 210 43.41 -3.41 7.31
N VAL A 211 44.20 -2.48 6.77
CA VAL A 211 44.66 -2.47 5.38
C VAL A 211 46.18 -2.37 5.30
N THR A 212 46.72 -2.85 4.18
CA THR A 212 48.17 -2.83 3.91
C THR A 212 48.64 -1.51 3.35
N ARG A 213 49.82 -1.01 3.79
CA ARG A 213 50.40 0.28 3.36
C ARG A 213 50.93 0.31 1.92
N LYS A 214 51.34 -0.85 1.40
CA LYS A 214 51.86 -1.07 0.04
C LYS A 214 51.32 -2.41 -0.45
N GLY A 215 50.50 -2.41 -1.49
CA GLY A 215 49.94 -3.64 -2.03
C GLY A 215 48.52 -3.49 -2.55
N LYS A 216 48.11 -4.54 -3.26
CA LYS A 216 46.96 -4.69 -4.17
C LYS A 216 45.56 -4.48 -3.57
N GLY A 217 45.38 -3.48 -2.71
CA GLY A 217 44.13 -3.17 -2.02
C GLY A 217 43.72 -4.18 -0.94
N LEU A 218 44.63 -4.97 -0.35
CA LEU A 218 44.25 -6.02 0.61
C LEU A 218 43.78 -5.47 1.96
N PHE A 219 42.75 -6.11 2.53
CA PHE A 219 42.32 -5.88 3.91
C PHE A 219 42.34 -7.18 4.73
N TYR A 220 42.42 -7.05 6.05
CA TYR A 220 42.38 -8.16 6.99
C TYR A 220 41.49 -7.86 8.20
N ILE A 221 40.99 -8.91 8.84
CA ILE A 221 40.19 -8.85 10.07
C ILE A 221 40.90 -9.67 11.15
N THR A 222 41.17 -9.06 12.30
CA THR A 222 41.89 -9.70 13.42
C THR A 222 40.98 -10.66 14.21
N LEU A 223 41.55 -11.76 14.69
CA LEU A 223 40.91 -12.75 15.57
C LEU A 223 41.47 -12.72 17.00
N ARG A 224 42.48 -11.88 17.27
CA ARG A 224 43.09 -11.64 18.58
C ARG A 224 43.86 -10.32 18.57
N SER A 225 44.37 -9.92 19.73
CA SER A 225 45.37 -8.84 19.81
C SER A 225 46.66 -9.22 19.06
N LEU A 226 47.14 -8.33 18.20
CA LEU A 226 48.34 -8.50 17.37
C LEU A 226 49.27 -7.26 17.44
N PRO A 227 49.84 -6.90 18.60
CA PRO A 227 50.61 -5.66 18.76
C PRO A 227 51.85 -5.55 17.83
N HIS A 228 52.36 -6.69 17.34
CA HIS A 228 53.48 -6.73 16.38
C HIS A 228 53.14 -6.18 14.99
N LEU A 229 51.86 -5.95 14.69
CA LEU A 229 51.34 -5.29 13.47
C LEU A 229 51.17 -3.77 13.64
N ASP A 230 51.24 -3.26 14.88
CA ASP A 230 51.15 -1.83 15.14
C ASP A 230 52.24 -1.08 14.37
N ARG A 231 51.89 0.11 13.85
CA ARG A 231 52.76 0.99 13.04
C ARG A 231 53.20 0.40 11.68
N LYS A 232 52.86 -0.85 11.37
CA LYS A 232 53.10 -1.49 10.06
C LYS A 232 51.85 -1.48 9.18
N TYR A 233 50.68 -1.65 9.79
CA TYR A 233 49.38 -1.68 9.13
C TYR A 233 48.44 -0.66 9.78
N ILE A 234 47.45 -0.20 9.02
CA ILE A 234 46.49 0.82 9.45
C ILE A 234 45.17 0.13 9.76
N ILE A 235 44.62 0.36 10.95
CA ILE A 235 43.26 -0.08 11.30
C ILE A 235 42.27 0.97 10.80
N ILE A 236 41.36 0.53 9.94
CA ILE A 236 40.35 1.37 9.28
C ILE A 236 38.95 1.20 9.84
N GLY A 237 38.73 0.22 10.71
CA GLY A 237 37.42 -0.04 11.28
C GLY A 237 37.41 -1.21 12.26
N LYS A 238 36.20 -1.57 12.68
CA LYS A 238 35.93 -2.75 13.51
C LYS A 238 34.65 -3.45 13.05
N VAL A 239 34.61 -4.77 13.20
CA VAL A 239 33.40 -5.56 13.00
C VAL A 239 32.44 -5.28 14.15
N VAL A 240 31.24 -4.82 13.81
CA VAL A 240 30.16 -4.56 14.78
C VAL A 240 29.11 -5.66 14.77
N GLU A 241 29.10 -6.49 13.73
CA GLU A 241 28.24 -7.68 13.61
C GLU A 241 28.84 -8.72 12.67
N GLY A 242 28.64 -10.00 13.00
CA GLY A 242 29.01 -11.12 12.12
C GLY A 242 30.37 -11.70 12.43
N MET A 243 30.88 -11.53 13.67
CA MET A 243 32.13 -12.14 14.11
C MET A 243 32.09 -13.68 14.05
N GLU A 244 30.92 -14.30 14.20
CA GLU A 244 30.75 -15.75 13.96
C GLU A 244 31.14 -16.15 12.53
N THR A 245 30.81 -15.32 11.54
CA THR A 245 31.20 -15.55 10.14
C THR A 245 32.71 -15.42 9.98
N VAL A 246 33.32 -14.41 10.61
CA VAL A 246 34.77 -14.20 10.61
C VAL A 246 35.49 -15.40 11.25
N ARG A 247 34.98 -15.91 12.37
CA ARG A 247 35.49 -17.13 13.03
C ARG A 247 35.25 -18.37 12.19
N ALA A 248 34.13 -18.50 11.50
CA ALA A 248 33.89 -19.62 10.58
C ALA A 248 34.89 -19.62 9.40
N ILE A 249 35.29 -18.45 8.89
CA ILE A 249 36.35 -18.35 7.87
C ILE A 249 37.70 -18.80 8.44
N ASN A 250 37.96 -18.60 9.74
CA ASN A 250 39.18 -19.07 10.39
C ASN A 250 39.30 -20.61 10.41
N GLU A 251 38.16 -21.31 10.45
CA GLU A 251 38.09 -22.77 10.60
C GLU A 251 37.98 -23.54 9.28
N VAL A 252 38.02 -22.86 8.12
CA VAL A 252 37.97 -23.54 6.82
C VAL A 252 39.21 -24.38 6.57
N GLU A 253 39.09 -25.44 5.77
CA GLU A 253 40.23 -26.28 5.41
C GLU A 253 41.29 -25.49 4.63
N LEU A 254 42.54 -25.54 5.09
CA LEU A 254 43.67 -24.78 4.55
C LEU A 254 44.72 -25.70 3.91
N ASN A 255 45.27 -25.25 2.78
CA ASN A 255 46.58 -25.66 2.32
C ASN A 255 47.60 -24.59 2.77
N TYR A 256 48.36 -24.88 3.82
CA TYR A 256 49.14 -23.91 4.58
C TYR A 256 48.27 -22.75 5.10
N GLN A 257 48.36 -21.57 4.49
CA GLN A 257 47.59 -20.39 4.87
C GLN A 257 46.53 -20.03 3.83
N HIS A 258 46.32 -20.87 2.81
CA HIS A 258 45.39 -20.61 1.72
C HIS A 258 44.19 -21.56 1.82
N PRO A 259 42.95 -21.04 1.90
CA PRO A 259 41.77 -21.90 1.90
C PRO A 259 41.69 -22.77 0.65
N ILE A 260 41.38 -24.06 0.82
CA ILE A 260 41.17 -25.01 -0.30
C ILE A 260 39.94 -24.59 -1.11
N SER A 261 38.88 -24.17 -0.41
CA SER A 261 37.68 -23.58 -0.99
C SER A 261 37.48 -22.18 -0.40
N PRO A 262 38.04 -21.13 -1.01
CA PRO A 262 38.04 -19.80 -0.41
C PRO A 262 36.64 -19.20 -0.35
N PRO A 263 36.23 -18.67 0.82
CA PRO A 263 35.05 -17.82 0.92
C PRO A 263 35.16 -16.61 -0.02
N ILE A 264 34.06 -16.18 -0.62
CA ILE A 264 34.05 -15.10 -1.63
C ILE A 264 33.26 -13.91 -1.11
N LEU A 265 33.78 -12.69 -1.26
CA LEU A 265 33.02 -11.47 -1.04
C LEU A 265 31.98 -11.30 -2.15
N ALA A 266 30.76 -11.78 -1.93
CA ALA A 266 29.72 -11.81 -2.95
C ALA A 266 29.11 -10.42 -3.22
N GLN A 267 29.06 -9.57 -2.20
CA GLN A 267 28.53 -8.22 -2.28
C GLN A 267 29.11 -7.34 -1.17
N THR A 268 29.28 -6.06 -1.47
CA THR A 268 29.75 -5.01 -0.57
C THR A 268 28.74 -3.86 -0.61
N THR A 269 28.33 -3.34 0.55
CA THR A 269 27.28 -2.33 0.66
C THR A 269 27.67 -1.28 1.70
N LEU A 270 27.62 0.02 1.37
CA LEU A 270 27.78 1.09 2.36
C LEU A 270 26.50 1.24 3.19
N LEU A 271 26.64 1.43 4.50
CA LEU A 271 25.58 1.56 5.49
C LEU A 271 25.69 2.90 6.26
N PRO A 272 24.57 3.59 6.55
CA PRO A 272 23.24 3.27 6.01
C PRO A 272 23.29 3.35 4.48
N LYS A 273 22.56 2.44 3.81
CA LYS A 273 22.42 2.54 2.35
C LYS A 273 22.01 3.99 2.09
N PRO A 274 22.66 4.74 1.18
CA PRO A 274 22.14 6.02 0.77
C PRO A 274 20.72 5.74 0.27
N PHE A 275 19.74 6.02 1.12
CA PHE A 275 18.44 6.41 0.64
C PHE A 275 18.70 7.78 0.03
N ASP A 276 18.34 7.94 -1.24
CA ASP A 276 17.95 9.23 -1.79
C ASP A 276 16.81 9.78 -0.90
N ILE A 277 17.22 10.40 0.21
CA ILE A 277 16.45 11.37 0.97
C ILE A 277 16.86 12.69 0.32
N PHE A 278 15.91 13.31 -0.37
CA PHE A 278 16.06 14.61 -1.04
C PHE A 278 16.83 15.61 -0.15
N HIS A 279 17.89 16.23 -0.70
CA HIS A 279 18.06 17.68 -0.56
C HIS A 279 16.92 18.28 -1.38
N ASP A 280 15.94 19.01 -0.87
CA ASP A 280 15.87 19.80 0.35
C ASP A 280 14.55 19.55 1.09
N ASP A 281 14.61 19.69 2.40
CA ASP A 281 13.56 19.85 3.40
C ASP A 281 12.23 19.09 3.20
N LEU A 282 12.03 17.96 3.90
CA LEU A 282 11.78 17.84 5.35
C LEU A 282 10.36 18.27 5.72
N ASP A 283 9.39 17.43 5.35
CA ASP A 283 8.42 16.88 6.30
C ASP A 283 7.59 15.78 5.61
N LEU A 284 7.34 14.67 6.32
CA LEU A 284 6.22 13.73 6.10
C LEU A 284 6.32 12.49 5.17
N LEU A 285 7.44 12.15 4.48
CA LEU A 285 7.51 10.82 3.82
C LEU A 285 8.88 10.12 3.77
N HIS A 286 9.60 10.16 4.88
CA HIS A 286 10.38 8.99 5.35
C HIS A 286 9.47 7.80 5.71
N TYR A 287 8.16 8.03 5.63
CA TYR A 287 7.14 7.26 6.29
C TYR A 287 7.00 5.91 5.62
N TYR A 288 6.52 5.80 4.39
CA TYR A 288 6.04 4.51 3.98
C TYR A 288 6.24 4.36 2.51
N VAL A 289 6.80 3.20 2.18
CA VAL A 289 6.55 2.56 0.92
C VAL A 289 7.42 3.20 -0.16
N SER A 290 8.66 2.75 -0.27
CA SER A 290 8.91 1.54 -1.04
C SER A 290 8.38 1.66 -2.47
N ASN A 291 9.19 1.26 -3.43
CA ASN A 291 8.80 0.08 -4.17
C ASN A 291 10.11 -0.66 -4.46
N ILE A 292 10.26 -1.92 -4.05
CA ILE A 292 9.36 -3.03 -4.41
C ILE A 292 9.09 -2.96 -5.91
N SER A 293 10.14 -3.11 -6.71
CA SER A 293 10.00 -3.57 -8.08
C SER A 293 11.34 -3.97 -8.65
N ARG A 294 11.92 -5.07 -8.16
CA ARG A 294 12.94 -5.77 -8.95
C ARG A 294 13.15 -7.23 -8.57
N ILE A 295 12.09 -8.01 -8.42
CA ILE A 295 12.18 -9.45 -8.68
C ILE A 295 10.89 -9.88 -9.34
N LEU A 296 10.99 -10.29 -10.60
CA LEU A 296 10.42 -11.50 -11.20
C LEU A 296 10.74 -11.44 -12.71
N PRO A 297 10.92 -12.56 -13.44
CA PRO A 297 11.32 -13.92 -13.07
C PRO A 297 12.47 -14.44 -13.99
N ASP A 298 13.13 -15.55 -13.64
CA ASP A 298 13.21 -16.82 -14.40
C ASP A 298 14.70 -17.15 -14.65
N PHE A 299 15.23 -18.39 -14.72
CA PHE A 299 14.65 -19.71 -14.90
C PHE A 299 15.69 -20.75 -14.43
N ASN A 300 15.20 -21.85 -13.83
CA ASN A 300 15.73 -23.22 -13.87
C ASN A 300 17.24 -23.49 -13.63
N ILE A 301 17.54 -24.21 -12.53
CA ILE A 301 18.04 -25.61 -12.54
C ILE A 301 18.17 -26.05 -11.07
N ILE A 302 17.08 -26.55 -10.50
CA ILE A 302 17.17 -27.59 -9.46
C ILE A 302 16.50 -28.82 -10.06
N LYS A 303 17.31 -29.62 -10.74
CA LYS A 303 16.98 -31.03 -10.94
C LYS A 303 17.36 -31.76 -9.65
N LYS A 304 16.32 -32.32 -9.04
CA LYS A 304 16.29 -33.57 -8.27
C LYS A 304 16.82 -33.58 -6.82
N LYS A 305 15.93 -34.13 -5.99
CA LYS A 305 16.02 -34.58 -4.58
C LYS A 305 15.67 -33.44 -3.61
N ILE A 306 14.48 -33.41 -3.03
CA ILE A 306 14.04 -34.40 -2.04
C ILE A 306 12.54 -34.67 -2.19
N ALA A 307 12.21 -35.95 -2.31
CA ALA A 307 10.86 -36.45 -2.22
C ALA A 307 10.41 -36.52 -0.75
N SER A 308 9.12 -36.28 -0.56
CA SER A 308 8.25 -36.62 0.58
C SER A 308 8.49 -35.93 1.93
N LYS A 309 7.93 -34.72 2.07
CA LYS A 309 6.92 -34.36 3.08
C LYS A 309 6.07 -33.19 2.52
N PRO A 310 4.75 -33.10 2.77
CA PRO A 310 3.93 -32.06 2.16
C PRO A 310 4.29 -30.69 2.74
N ILE A 311 4.85 -29.83 1.88
CA ILE A 311 5.08 -28.41 2.14
C ILE A 311 3.71 -27.72 2.03
N THR A 312 2.96 -27.61 3.13
CA THR A 312 1.73 -26.79 3.13
C THR A 312 1.59 -25.83 4.31
N GLU A 313 2.49 -25.83 5.30
CA GLU A 313 2.39 -24.92 6.45
C GLU A 313 3.62 -24.02 6.68
N GLU A 314 4.81 -24.35 6.18
CA GLU A 314 6.05 -23.60 6.45
C GLU A 314 6.35 -22.44 5.48
N ALA A 315 5.66 -22.35 4.35
CA ALA A 315 5.69 -21.14 3.54
C ALA A 315 4.62 -20.21 4.11
N GLY A 316 5.01 -19.08 4.71
CA GLY A 316 4.10 -18.07 5.28
C GLY A 316 3.08 -17.43 4.30
N THR A 317 2.80 -18.06 3.17
CA THR A 317 1.63 -17.85 2.34
C THR A 317 0.43 -18.59 2.94
N LEU A 318 -0.61 -17.85 3.32
CA LEU A 318 -1.91 -18.37 3.77
C LEU A 318 -2.70 -19.12 2.68
N ILE A 319 -2.12 -19.26 1.49
CA ILE A 319 -2.65 -20.03 0.36
C ILE A 319 -1.72 -21.23 0.18
N SER A 320 -2.26 -22.43 0.38
CA SER A 320 -1.54 -23.68 0.09
C SER A 320 -1.61 -24.00 -1.41
N GLN A 321 -0.63 -24.74 -1.94
CA GLN A 321 -0.72 -25.27 -3.32
C GLN A 321 -2.03 -26.06 -3.51
N ARG A 322 -2.47 -26.76 -2.46
CA ARG A 322 -3.70 -27.54 -2.44
C ARG A 322 -4.95 -26.64 -2.49
N SER A 323 -4.98 -25.50 -1.82
CA SER A 323 -6.13 -24.59 -1.88
C SER A 323 -6.33 -23.96 -3.25
N VAL A 324 -5.26 -23.71 -4.03
CA VAL A 324 -5.40 -23.21 -5.41
C VAL A 324 -6.00 -24.29 -6.33
N ILE A 325 -5.56 -25.54 -6.20
CA ILE A 325 -6.03 -26.66 -7.03
C ILE A 325 -7.42 -27.16 -6.59
N ASP A 326 -7.68 -27.23 -5.28
CA ASP A 326 -8.98 -27.64 -4.73
C ASP A 326 -10.07 -26.58 -4.98
N ASP A 327 -9.72 -25.27 -5.00
CA ASP A 327 -10.66 -24.21 -5.38
C ASP A 327 -10.98 -24.22 -6.88
N MET A 328 -10.06 -24.65 -7.76
CA MET A 328 -10.39 -24.88 -9.18
C MET A 328 -11.50 -25.92 -9.36
N GLN A 329 -11.66 -26.85 -8.42
CA GLN A 329 -12.68 -27.91 -8.46
C GLN A 329 -13.96 -27.54 -7.72
N LYS A 330 -13.97 -26.46 -6.92
CA LYS A 330 -15.13 -26.01 -6.14
C LYS A 330 -15.77 -24.80 -6.82
N GLN A 331 -16.86 -25.01 -7.56
CA GLN A 331 -17.85 -23.95 -7.77
C GLN A 331 -18.60 -23.75 -6.46
N LYS A 332 -18.10 -22.89 -5.57
CA LYS A 332 -18.88 -22.46 -4.41
C LYS A 332 -19.66 -21.21 -4.76
N GLU A 333 -20.98 -21.34 -4.70
CA GLU A 333 -21.95 -20.24 -4.65
C GLU A 333 -21.74 -19.48 -3.33
N GLY A 334 -20.87 -18.48 -3.34
CA GLY A 334 -20.72 -17.51 -2.25
C GLY A 334 -21.31 -16.17 -2.67
N SER A 335 -21.97 -15.46 -1.75
CA SER A 335 -22.43 -14.09 -2.02
C SER A 335 -21.25 -13.12 -2.03
N ARG A 336 -21.02 -12.48 -3.18
CA ARG A 336 -19.96 -11.48 -3.35
C ARG A 336 -20.18 -10.27 -2.44
N LYS A 337 -19.11 -9.82 -1.78
CA LYS A 337 -19.13 -8.66 -0.85
C LYS A 337 -18.93 -7.33 -1.56
N THR A 338 -17.88 -7.23 -2.38
CA THR A 338 -17.51 -6.06 -3.19
C THR A 338 -18.63 -5.80 -4.18
N LYS A 339 -19.07 -4.57 -4.41
CA LYS A 339 -20.18 -4.25 -5.32
C LYS A 339 -19.68 -3.96 -6.74
N ILE A 340 -20.54 -4.15 -7.74
CA ILE A 340 -20.19 -3.86 -9.15
C ILE A 340 -21.14 -2.80 -9.71
N VAL A 341 -20.54 -1.74 -10.25
CA VAL A 341 -21.21 -0.68 -10.99
C VAL A 341 -21.06 -0.97 -12.48
N CYS A 342 -22.16 -1.00 -13.23
CA CYS A 342 -22.15 -1.17 -14.69
C CYS A 342 -22.66 0.10 -15.34
N THR A 343 -21.96 0.59 -16.37
CA THR A 343 -22.43 1.73 -17.16
C THR A 343 -23.40 1.23 -18.22
N LEU A 344 -24.65 1.69 -18.15
CA LEU A 344 -25.66 1.33 -19.14
C LEU A 344 -25.51 2.20 -20.39
N GLY A 345 -25.74 1.59 -21.55
CA GLY A 345 -25.58 2.22 -22.85
C GLY A 345 -26.00 1.30 -23.99
N PRO A 346 -25.65 1.62 -25.25
CA PRO A 346 -26.17 0.93 -26.43
C PRO A 346 -25.99 -0.59 -26.44
N ALA A 347 -24.93 -1.13 -25.82
CA ALA A 347 -24.70 -2.58 -25.78
C ALA A 347 -25.56 -3.32 -24.74
N CYS A 348 -26.19 -2.61 -23.81
CA CYS A 348 -26.93 -3.21 -22.70
C CYS A 348 -28.17 -2.42 -22.27
N SER A 349 -28.78 -1.61 -23.14
CA SER A 349 -29.97 -0.81 -22.84
C SER A 349 -31.29 -1.58 -22.97
N GLU A 350 -31.29 -2.77 -23.58
CA GLU A 350 -32.49 -3.59 -23.74
C GLU A 350 -32.79 -4.42 -22.48
N VAL A 351 -34.08 -4.53 -22.13
CA VAL A 351 -34.58 -5.28 -20.96
C VAL A 351 -33.93 -6.68 -20.81
N PRO A 352 -33.87 -7.55 -21.85
CA PRO A 352 -33.31 -8.89 -21.68
C PRO A 352 -31.81 -8.89 -21.33
N ILE A 353 -31.06 -7.89 -21.77
CA ILE A 353 -29.63 -7.77 -21.43
C ILE A 353 -29.48 -7.20 -20.02
N ILE A 354 -30.27 -6.18 -19.65
CA ILE A 354 -30.28 -5.64 -18.29
C ILE A 354 -30.65 -6.74 -17.29
N THR A 355 -31.69 -7.53 -17.53
CA THR A 355 -32.09 -8.68 -16.71
C THR A 355 -30.91 -9.62 -16.48
N LYS A 356 -30.18 -9.98 -17.54
CA LYS A 356 -28.97 -10.81 -17.43
C LYS A 356 -27.86 -10.13 -16.63
N LEU A 357 -27.67 -8.82 -16.75
CA LEU A 357 -26.71 -8.09 -15.94
C LEU A 357 -27.09 -8.13 -14.45
N ILE A 358 -28.37 -7.98 -14.12
CA ILE A 358 -28.87 -8.09 -12.73
C ILE A 358 -28.59 -9.50 -12.18
N GLU A 359 -28.98 -10.54 -12.92
CA GLU A 359 -28.76 -11.95 -12.55
C GLU A 359 -27.27 -12.28 -12.37
N ASN A 360 -26.39 -11.67 -13.18
CA ASN A 360 -24.93 -11.85 -13.08
C ASN A 360 -24.27 -10.95 -12.01
N GLY A 361 -25.05 -10.15 -11.28
CA GLY A 361 -24.61 -9.44 -10.10
C GLY A 361 -24.36 -7.94 -10.29
N MET A 362 -24.97 -7.27 -11.27
CA MET A 362 -24.97 -5.81 -11.30
C MET A 362 -25.62 -5.28 -10.02
N ASN A 363 -24.96 -4.36 -9.32
CA ASN A 363 -25.50 -3.76 -8.09
C ASN A 363 -25.93 -2.30 -8.30
N VAL A 364 -25.21 -1.59 -9.16
CA VAL A 364 -25.49 -0.19 -9.47
C VAL A 364 -25.47 0.01 -10.99
N ALA A 365 -26.51 0.61 -11.54
CA ALA A 365 -26.57 1.09 -12.91
C ALA A 365 -26.06 2.52 -12.97
N ARG A 366 -25.00 2.77 -13.74
CA ARG A 366 -24.44 4.09 -13.98
C ARG A 366 -24.95 4.67 -15.30
N LEU A 367 -25.42 5.91 -15.26
CA LEU A 367 -25.73 6.75 -16.42
C LEU A 367 -24.65 7.81 -16.56
N ASN A 368 -24.03 7.91 -17.72
CA ASN A 368 -22.97 8.88 -17.99
C ASN A 368 -23.53 10.09 -18.75
N LEU A 369 -23.68 11.24 -18.10
CA LEU A 369 -24.25 12.45 -18.71
C LEU A 369 -23.29 13.16 -19.68
N ALA A 370 -22.03 12.73 -19.78
CA ALA A 370 -21.16 13.20 -20.85
C ALA A 370 -21.66 12.75 -22.25
N HIS A 371 -22.52 11.73 -22.30
CA HIS A 371 -23.10 11.17 -23.51
C HIS A 371 -24.61 10.93 -23.36
N GLY A 372 -25.30 10.82 -24.49
CA GLY A 372 -26.75 10.62 -24.51
C GLY A 372 -27.52 11.91 -24.21
N ASP A 373 -28.77 11.93 -24.64
CA ASP A 373 -29.74 12.97 -24.29
C ASP A 373 -30.71 12.47 -23.22
N LYS A 374 -31.60 13.36 -22.75
CA LYS A 374 -32.65 13.03 -21.80
C LYS A 374 -33.42 11.77 -22.18
N LYS A 375 -33.93 11.72 -23.41
CA LYS A 375 -34.77 10.64 -23.88
C LYS A 375 -34.06 9.29 -23.80
N SER A 376 -32.80 9.24 -24.19
CA SER A 376 -32.00 8.01 -24.11
C SER A 376 -31.80 7.52 -22.68
N HIS A 377 -31.55 8.44 -21.72
CA HIS A 377 -31.40 8.08 -20.31
C HIS A 377 -32.73 7.65 -19.68
N GLU A 378 -33.83 8.31 -20.01
CA GLU A 378 -35.18 7.93 -19.55
C GLU A 378 -35.59 6.54 -20.06
N GLU A 379 -35.27 6.20 -21.31
CA GLU A 379 -35.52 4.86 -21.87
C GLU A 379 -34.72 3.79 -21.14
N ILE A 380 -33.44 4.04 -20.83
CA ILE A 380 -32.61 3.12 -20.05
C ILE A 380 -33.19 2.92 -18.65
N LEU A 381 -33.62 3.99 -17.97
CA LEU A 381 -34.23 3.91 -16.64
C LEU A 381 -35.53 3.11 -16.66
N HIS A 382 -36.39 3.35 -17.66
CA HIS A 382 -37.62 2.59 -17.83
C HIS A 382 -37.35 1.09 -18.04
N ASN A 383 -36.39 0.75 -18.90
CA ASN A 383 -36.03 -0.64 -19.13
C ASN A 383 -35.39 -1.31 -17.91
N LEU A 384 -34.65 -0.54 -17.10
CA LEU A 384 -34.09 -0.99 -15.84
C LEU A 384 -35.18 -1.32 -14.82
N ASP A 385 -36.22 -0.49 -14.71
CA ASP A 385 -37.36 -0.74 -13.83
C ASP A 385 -38.06 -2.06 -14.19
N ILE A 386 -38.33 -2.29 -15.49
CA ILE A 386 -38.92 -3.55 -15.98
C ILE A 386 -38.03 -4.75 -15.65
N ALA A 387 -36.72 -4.63 -15.85
CA ALA A 387 -35.78 -5.72 -15.53
C ALA A 387 -35.71 -6.01 -14.03
N CYS A 388 -35.78 -4.99 -13.17
CA CYS A 388 -35.86 -5.15 -11.72
C CYS A 388 -37.17 -5.87 -11.31
N GLU A 389 -38.30 -5.51 -11.92
CA GLU A 389 -39.58 -6.20 -11.70
C GLU A 389 -39.54 -7.68 -12.10
N GLN A 390 -38.93 -7.99 -13.26
CA GLN A 390 -38.80 -9.37 -13.75
C GLN A 390 -37.92 -10.25 -12.86
N THR A 391 -36.83 -9.68 -12.35
CA THR A 391 -35.88 -10.42 -11.50
C THR A 391 -36.30 -10.45 -10.03
N GLY A 392 -37.15 -9.51 -9.59
CA GLY A 392 -37.45 -9.29 -8.18
C GLY A 392 -36.29 -8.69 -7.39
N GLU A 393 -35.25 -8.21 -8.07
CA GLU A 393 -34.03 -7.65 -7.47
C GLU A 393 -33.98 -6.14 -7.68
N GLU A 394 -33.55 -5.42 -6.64
CA GLU A 394 -33.31 -3.97 -6.73
C GLU A 394 -31.87 -3.66 -7.18
N VAL A 395 -31.75 -2.67 -8.06
CA VAL A 395 -30.49 -2.07 -8.51
C VAL A 395 -30.49 -0.59 -8.15
N ALA A 396 -29.37 -0.08 -7.65
CA ALA A 396 -29.24 1.35 -7.41
C ALA A 396 -28.92 2.13 -8.68
N VAL A 397 -29.35 3.38 -8.77
CA VAL A 397 -29.05 4.25 -9.91
C VAL A 397 -28.02 5.31 -9.53
N MET A 398 -26.95 5.40 -10.32
CA MET A 398 -25.91 6.43 -10.21
C MET A 398 -25.88 7.29 -11.48
N VAL A 399 -26.00 8.60 -11.31
CA VAL A 399 -25.83 9.57 -12.39
C VAL A 399 -24.44 10.18 -12.28
N ASP A 400 -23.64 10.05 -13.33
CA ASP A 400 -22.30 10.61 -13.43
C ASP A 400 -22.34 11.89 -14.27
N THR A 401 -21.97 13.00 -13.64
CA THR A 401 -22.01 14.33 -14.25
C THR A 401 -20.93 14.48 -15.33
N LYS A 402 -21.17 15.31 -16.34
CA LYS A 402 -20.22 15.51 -17.42
C LYS A 402 -18.90 16.13 -16.95
N GLY A 403 -18.98 17.09 -16.02
CA GLY A 403 -17.83 17.86 -15.56
C GLY A 403 -17.29 18.85 -16.61
N PRO A 404 -16.29 19.65 -16.21
CA PRO A 404 -15.66 20.64 -17.07
C PRO A 404 -14.52 20.01 -17.88
N GLU A 405 -14.72 19.91 -19.19
CA GLU A 405 -13.71 19.38 -20.11
C GLU A 405 -13.35 20.42 -21.19
N VAL A 406 -12.06 20.51 -21.50
CA VAL A 406 -11.60 21.25 -22.69
C VAL A 406 -11.60 20.30 -23.88
N ARG A 407 -12.31 20.65 -24.95
CA ARG A 407 -12.39 19.83 -26.17
C ARG A 407 -11.99 20.60 -27.41
N THR A 408 -11.49 19.89 -28.43
CA THR A 408 -11.20 20.45 -29.75
C THR A 408 -12.48 20.88 -30.47
N GLY A 409 -12.37 21.90 -31.31
CA GLY A 409 -13.43 22.36 -32.20
C GLY A 409 -13.61 21.49 -33.44
N ILE A 410 -14.36 22.02 -34.40
CA ILE A 410 -14.69 21.36 -35.67
C ILE A 410 -13.54 21.53 -36.66
N ASN A 411 -13.24 20.50 -37.45
CA ASN A 411 -12.23 20.51 -38.50
C ASN A 411 -12.78 21.12 -39.80
N LYS A 412 -11.94 21.85 -40.56
CA LYS A 412 -12.36 22.59 -41.78
C LYS A 412 -13.09 21.74 -42.83
N LYS A 413 -12.80 20.44 -42.87
CA LYS A 413 -13.42 19.47 -43.81
C LYS A 413 -14.27 18.40 -43.11
N HIS A 414 -14.55 18.53 -41.81
CA HIS A 414 -15.14 17.45 -41.00
C HIS A 414 -14.41 16.11 -41.14
N ALA A 415 -13.10 16.18 -41.37
CA ALA A 415 -12.25 15.04 -41.63
C ALA A 415 -11.11 14.97 -40.61
N PRO A 416 -10.62 13.77 -40.28
CA PRO A 416 -9.43 13.59 -39.43
C PRO A 416 -8.22 14.34 -40.01
N ILE A 417 -7.43 14.98 -39.14
CA ILE A 417 -6.23 15.72 -39.54
C ILE A 417 -4.99 14.97 -39.03
N ALA A 418 -4.12 14.52 -39.94
CA ALA A 418 -2.84 13.94 -39.57
C ALA A 418 -1.86 15.03 -39.16
N LEU A 419 -1.27 14.91 -37.97
CA LEU A 419 -0.21 15.78 -37.45
C LEU A 419 1.13 15.06 -37.50
N GLU A 420 2.20 15.79 -37.81
CA GLU A 420 3.54 15.24 -37.95
C GLU A 420 4.43 15.62 -36.76
N ARG A 421 5.36 14.74 -36.38
CA ARG A 421 6.32 15.03 -35.31
C ARG A 421 7.17 16.24 -35.67
N GLY A 422 7.32 17.17 -34.72
CA GLY A 422 8.05 18.42 -34.88
C GLY A 422 7.22 19.56 -35.48
N GLN A 423 6.02 19.28 -35.99
CA GLN A 423 5.12 20.29 -36.54
C GLN A 423 4.66 21.26 -35.45
N GLU A 424 4.56 22.54 -35.80
CA GLU A 424 3.92 23.54 -34.93
C GLU A 424 2.42 23.60 -35.19
N LEU A 425 1.65 23.69 -34.11
CA LEU A 425 0.20 23.81 -34.12
C LEU A 425 -0.21 24.99 -33.23
N GLU A 426 -1.04 25.88 -33.76
CA GLU A 426 -1.66 26.96 -32.99
C GLU A 426 -2.99 26.48 -32.40
N ILE A 427 -3.25 26.83 -31.14
CA ILE A 427 -4.46 26.47 -30.42
C ILE A 427 -5.12 27.75 -29.93
N THR A 428 -6.35 28.01 -30.36
CA THR A 428 -7.09 29.26 -30.09
C THR A 428 -8.44 29.01 -29.42
N THR A 429 -8.94 29.98 -28.66
CA THR A 429 -10.31 29.96 -28.13
C THR A 429 -11.34 30.54 -29.10
N ASP A 430 -10.92 31.07 -30.24
CA ASP A 430 -11.82 31.55 -31.28
C ASP A 430 -12.55 30.37 -31.94
N ARG A 431 -13.82 30.19 -31.54
CA ARG A 431 -14.71 29.13 -32.03
C ARG A 431 -15.07 29.26 -33.51
N THR A 432 -14.83 30.41 -34.14
CA THR A 432 -15.05 30.59 -35.58
C THR A 432 -13.96 29.90 -36.42
N VAL A 433 -12.81 29.61 -35.81
CA VAL A 433 -11.70 28.91 -36.46
C VAL A 433 -12.02 27.42 -36.60
N LYS A 434 -12.03 26.97 -37.86
CA LYS A 434 -12.14 25.56 -38.20
C LYS A 434 -10.75 24.91 -38.27
N GLY A 435 -10.59 23.78 -37.59
CA GLY A 435 -9.33 23.05 -37.45
C GLY A 435 -8.65 22.72 -38.78
N THR A 436 -7.34 22.93 -38.84
CA THR A 436 -6.44 22.56 -39.94
C THR A 436 -5.16 21.95 -39.37
N LYS A 437 -4.21 21.58 -40.23
CA LYS A 437 -2.87 21.18 -39.77
C LYS A 437 -2.19 22.27 -38.93
N ASN A 438 -2.48 23.56 -39.17
CA ASN A 438 -1.72 24.65 -38.57
C ASN A 438 -2.41 25.30 -37.36
N ILE A 439 -3.74 25.23 -37.28
CA ILE A 439 -4.51 25.88 -36.22
C ILE A 439 -5.78 25.10 -35.88
N ILE A 440 -6.11 25.01 -34.59
CA ILE A 440 -7.34 24.39 -34.07
C ILE A 440 -7.99 25.29 -33.02
N SER A 441 -9.32 25.19 -32.88
CA SER A 441 -10.05 25.87 -31.81
C SER A 441 -10.35 24.94 -30.64
N ILE A 442 -10.60 25.49 -29.45
CA ILE A 442 -10.92 24.75 -28.22
C ILE A 442 -12.14 25.32 -27.49
N THR A 443 -12.73 24.53 -26.58
CA THR A 443 -13.97 24.91 -25.90
C THR A 443 -13.84 25.98 -24.83
N SER A 444 -12.73 26.01 -24.09
CA SER A 444 -12.60 26.84 -22.89
C SER A 444 -11.31 27.67 -22.89
N PRO A 445 -11.38 28.98 -22.59
CA PRO A 445 -10.22 29.84 -22.38
C PRO A 445 -9.50 29.59 -21.06
N GLU A 446 -10.08 28.81 -20.14
CA GLU A 446 -9.46 28.53 -18.84
C GLU A 446 -8.15 27.76 -18.98
N ILE A 447 -7.91 27.05 -20.09
CA ILE A 447 -6.62 26.37 -20.30
C ILE A 447 -5.43 27.34 -20.25
N PHE A 448 -5.64 28.62 -20.58
CA PHE A 448 -4.61 29.65 -20.60
C PHE A 448 -4.07 30.01 -19.20
N SER A 449 -4.87 29.85 -18.15
CA SER A 449 -4.40 30.10 -16.78
C SER A 449 -3.49 29.00 -16.22
N TYR A 450 -3.44 27.84 -16.86
CA TYR A 450 -2.77 26.65 -16.32
C TYR A 450 -1.61 26.15 -17.20
N ILE A 451 -1.46 26.73 -18.39
CA ILE A 451 -0.40 26.40 -19.33
C ILE A 451 0.79 27.34 -19.16
N LYS A 452 2.01 26.79 -19.25
CA LYS A 452 3.28 27.53 -19.23
C LYS A 452 4.09 27.11 -20.45
N ILE A 453 5.07 27.92 -20.84
CA ILE A 453 6.06 27.49 -21.84
C ILE A 453 6.75 26.21 -21.32
N GLY A 454 6.86 25.19 -22.18
CA GLY A 454 7.34 23.85 -21.82
C GLY A 454 6.27 22.91 -21.24
N SER A 455 5.03 23.36 -21.02
CA SER A 455 3.95 22.47 -20.59
C SER A 455 3.68 21.38 -21.62
N THR A 456 3.39 20.17 -21.15
CA THR A 456 2.94 19.07 -22.01
C THR A 456 1.42 19.14 -22.17
N VAL A 457 0.96 19.26 -23.42
CA VAL A 457 -0.45 19.29 -23.79
C VAL A 457 -0.80 17.95 -24.44
N LEU A 458 -1.77 17.25 -23.85
CA LEU A 458 -2.29 15.98 -24.31
C LEU A 458 -3.60 16.23 -25.05
N ILE A 459 -3.76 15.69 -26.25
CA ILE A 459 -4.99 15.75 -27.04
C ILE A 459 -5.41 14.31 -27.38
N SER A 460 -6.73 14.04 -27.36
CA SER A 460 -7.29 12.70 -27.61
C SER A 460 -6.73 11.67 -26.62
N ASP A 461 -6.88 11.97 -25.32
CA ASP A 461 -6.45 11.11 -24.20
C ASP A 461 -4.97 10.68 -24.30
N GLY A 462 -4.12 11.58 -24.77
CA GLY A 462 -2.67 11.36 -24.93
C GLY A 462 -2.26 10.71 -26.25
N GLY A 463 -3.20 10.45 -27.16
CA GLY A 463 -2.89 10.01 -28.53
C GLY A 463 -2.08 11.02 -29.33
N ILE A 464 -2.18 12.31 -28.98
CA ILE A 464 -1.32 13.38 -29.48
C ILE A 464 -0.71 14.10 -28.28
N ILE A 465 0.63 14.19 -28.28
CA ILE A 465 1.41 14.84 -27.23
C ILE A 465 2.12 16.04 -27.85
N CYS A 466 1.92 17.20 -27.25
CA CYS A 466 2.52 18.45 -27.69
C CYS A 466 3.26 19.14 -26.53
N GLU A 467 4.23 19.98 -26.86
CA GLU A 467 4.95 20.84 -25.92
C GLU A 467 4.66 22.31 -26.23
N THR A 468 4.27 23.10 -25.24
CA THR A 468 3.98 24.51 -25.42
C THR A 468 5.24 25.32 -25.72
N LEU A 469 5.23 26.06 -26.83
CA LEU A 469 6.34 26.90 -27.28
C LEU A 469 6.14 28.38 -26.93
N ASP A 470 4.93 28.90 -27.11
CA ASP A 470 4.62 30.33 -27.01
C ASP A 470 3.18 30.50 -26.53
N ILE A 471 2.92 31.52 -25.72
CA ILE A 471 1.58 31.81 -25.16
C ILE A 471 1.27 33.27 -25.43
N ARG A 472 0.14 33.52 -26.09
CA ARG A 472 -0.40 34.84 -26.43
C ARG A 472 -1.82 34.98 -25.89
N PRO A 473 -2.39 36.19 -25.86
CA PRO A 473 -3.80 36.37 -25.53
C PRO A 473 -4.69 35.54 -26.46
N SER A 474 -5.47 34.62 -25.90
CA SER A 474 -6.43 33.73 -26.60
C SER A 474 -5.84 32.76 -27.64
N LEU A 475 -4.52 32.65 -27.74
CA LEU A 475 -3.83 31.71 -28.63
C LEU A 475 -2.50 31.22 -28.02
N PHE A 476 -2.21 29.93 -28.09
CA PHE A 476 -0.88 29.41 -27.75
C PHE A 476 -0.36 28.50 -28.87
N LYS A 477 0.96 28.42 -28.99
CA LYS A 477 1.65 27.55 -29.95
C LYS A 477 2.20 26.34 -29.26
N VAL A 478 2.07 25.19 -29.89
CA VAL A 478 2.66 23.94 -29.42
C VAL A 478 3.47 23.27 -30.53
N ARG A 479 4.49 22.51 -30.13
CA ARG A 479 5.20 21.57 -31.00
C ARG A 479 4.65 20.17 -30.78
N VAL A 480 4.28 19.48 -31.84
CA VAL A 480 3.86 18.07 -31.77
C VAL A 480 5.08 17.21 -31.47
N ILE A 481 5.10 16.59 -30.30
CA ILE A 481 6.15 15.66 -29.87
C ILE A 481 5.88 14.27 -30.43
N SER A 482 4.62 13.84 -30.40
CA SER A 482 4.15 12.58 -31.00
C SER A 482 2.67 12.64 -31.34
N ALA A 483 2.26 11.95 -32.39
CA ALA A 483 0.86 11.74 -32.75
C ALA A 483 0.68 10.30 -33.24
N SER A 484 -0.01 9.47 -32.46
CA SER A 484 -0.34 8.08 -32.80
C SER A 484 -1.72 7.93 -33.45
N VAL A 485 -2.57 8.96 -33.29
CA VAL A 485 -3.91 9.04 -33.87
C VAL A 485 -4.06 10.36 -34.64
N PRO A 486 -4.94 10.41 -35.66
CA PRO A 486 -5.27 11.68 -36.29
C PRO A 486 -6.06 12.57 -35.32
N LEU A 487 -5.91 13.88 -35.46
CA LEU A 487 -6.71 14.85 -34.74
C LEU A 487 -8.17 14.81 -35.23
N LEU A 488 -9.06 14.37 -34.35
CA LEU A 488 -10.51 14.34 -34.57
C LEU A 488 -11.18 15.58 -33.94
N GLU A 489 -12.48 15.72 -34.20
CA GLU A 489 -13.33 16.75 -33.61
C GLU A 489 -13.72 16.38 -32.17
N HIS A 490 -13.98 17.39 -31.34
CA HIS A 490 -14.49 17.24 -29.98
C HIS A 490 -13.64 16.35 -29.04
N GLN A 491 -12.35 16.24 -29.32
CA GLN A 491 -11.39 15.44 -28.54
C GLN A 491 -10.99 16.17 -27.26
N ASN A 492 -10.80 15.43 -26.17
CA ASN A 492 -10.33 15.99 -24.91
C ASN A 492 -8.93 16.58 -25.03
N ILE A 493 -8.68 17.66 -24.28
CA ILE A 493 -7.40 18.34 -24.15
C ILE A 493 -7.07 18.53 -22.67
N THR A 494 -5.90 18.07 -22.26
CA THR A 494 -5.41 18.15 -20.88
C THR A 494 -3.99 18.70 -20.87
N VAL A 495 -3.65 19.54 -19.89
CA VAL A 495 -2.27 19.98 -19.66
C VAL A 495 -1.70 19.16 -18.50
N LEU A 496 -0.71 18.31 -18.79
CA LEU A 496 -0.14 17.38 -17.81
C LEU A 496 0.51 18.13 -16.66
N GLY A 497 0.24 17.69 -15.42
CA GLY A 497 0.77 18.32 -14.21
C GLY A 497 0.15 19.69 -13.89
N SER A 498 -0.79 20.17 -14.71
CA SER A 498 -1.46 21.44 -14.45
C SER A 498 -2.53 21.26 -13.38
N ARG A 499 -2.61 22.26 -12.50
CA ARG A 499 -3.74 22.44 -11.60
C ARG A 499 -4.82 23.11 -12.43
N ILE A 500 -5.65 22.32 -13.12
CA ILE A 500 -6.80 22.87 -13.84
C ILE A 500 -7.73 23.42 -12.77
N GLY A 501 -7.57 24.69 -12.38
CA GLY A 501 -8.54 25.35 -11.54
C GLY A 501 -9.86 25.35 -12.30
N ILE A 502 -10.77 24.47 -11.95
CA ILE A 502 -12.11 24.52 -12.50
C ILE A 502 -12.73 25.77 -11.87
N THR A 503 -12.64 26.90 -12.59
CA THR A 503 -13.18 28.18 -12.15
C THR A 503 -14.68 28.23 -12.35
N LYS A 504 -15.19 27.49 -13.34
CA LYS A 504 -16.62 27.20 -13.48
C LYS A 504 -17.04 26.10 -12.52
N ARG A 505 -17.67 26.50 -11.42
CA ARG A 505 -18.31 25.60 -10.47
C ARG A 505 -19.11 24.52 -11.20
N VAL A 506 -19.13 23.31 -10.63
CA VAL A 506 -20.01 22.19 -11.02
C VAL A 506 -21.48 22.61 -11.25
N VAL A 507 -21.85 23.78 -10.70
CA VAL A 507 -23.20 24.36 -10.59
C VAL A 507 -23.67 25.16 -11.82
N GLU A 508 -22.92 25.29 -12.92
CA GLU A 508 -23.49 25.91 -14.13
C GLU A 508 -24.50 24.96 -14.83
N ASN A 509 -25.71 24.87 -14.24
CA ASN A 509 -26.96 24.31 -14.77
C ASN A 509 -26.82 23.01 -15.56
N ASP A 510 -26.54 21.90 -14.87
CA ASP A 510 -26.77 20.57 -15.42
C ASP A 510 -28.29 20.29 -15.41
N GLU A 511 -29.03 20.96 -16.30
CA GLU A 511 -30.49 20.87 -16.42
C GLU A 511 -30.94 19.42 -16.57
N LEU A 512 -30.17 18.63 -17.33
CA LEU A 512 -30.41 17.21 -17.51
C LEU A 512 -30.33 16.45 -16.17
N LEU A 513 -29.31 16.70 -15.35
CA LEU A 513 -29.21 16.12 -14.01
C LEU A 513 -30.44 16.45 -13.17
N LEU A 514 -30.84 17.73 -13.11
CA LEU A 514 -31.97 18.17 -12.29
C LEU A 514 -33.30 17.58 -12.76
N GLU A 515 -33.49 17.45 -14.07
CA GLU A 515 -34.67 16.82 -14.67
C GLU A 515 -34.75 15.32 -14.35
N LEU A 516 -33.62 14.61 -14.46
CA LEU A 516 -33.55 13.19 -14.11
C LEU A 516 -33.79 12.96 -12.62
N VAL A 517 -33.16 13.77 -11.75
CA VAL A 517 -33.35 13.71 -10.29
C VAL A 517 -34.80 14.00 -9.89
N SER A 518 -35.48 14.90 -10.59
CA SER A 518 -36.87 15.26 -10.27
C SER A 518 -37.88 14.22 -10.76
N SER A 519 -37.54 13.46 -11.80
CA SER A 519 -38.48 12.55 -12.48
C SER A 519 -38.25 11.07 -12.13
N HIS A 520 -37.05 10.70 -11.67
CA HIS A 520 -36.65 9.30 -11.48
C HIS A 520 -36.02 9.06 -10.09
N LYS A 521 -36.02 7.78 -9.69
CA LYS A 521 -35.41 7.33 -8.42
C LYS A 521 -33.89 7.24 -8.56
N ILE A 522 -33.21 8.38 -8.44
CA ILE A 522 -31.75 8.44 -8.43
C ILE A 522 -31.23 8.22 -7.01
N ASP A 523 -30.27 7.31 -6.83
CA ASP A 523 -29.70 7.01 -5.51
C ASP A 523 -28.36 7.72 -5.28
N PHE A 524 -27.57 7.90 -6.36
CA PHE A 524 -26.24 8.49 -6.33
C PHE A 524 -26.04 9.54 -7.43
N VAL A 525 -25.27 10.58 -7.12
CA VAL A 525 -24.72 11.53 -8.09
C VAL A 525 -23.20 11.56 -7.93
N ALA A 526 -22.48 11.22 -9.00
CA ALA A 526 -21.03 11.28 -9.05
C ALA A 526 -20.59 12.61 -9.69
N ILE A 527 -19.82 13.40 -8.93
CA ILE A 527 -19.34 14.72 -9.35
C ILE A 527 -17.99 14.57 -10.04
N SER A 528 -17.95 14.87 -11.33
CA SER A 528 -16.72 14.92 -12.12
C SER A 528 -15.83 16.07 -11.68
N PHE A 529 -14.53 15.79 -11.63
CA PHE A 529 -13.44 16.66 -11.25
C PHE A 529 -13.66 17.37 -9.91
N THR A 530 -13.97 16.60 -8.86
CA THR A 530 -14.11 17.16 -7.52
C THR A 530 -12.74 17.59 -6.98
N GLN A 531 -12.56 18.88 -6.69
CA GLN A 531 -11.27 19.45 -6.30
C GLN A 531 -11.22 19.88 -4.84
N ARG A 532 -12.36 20.25 -4.26
CA ARG A 532 -12.48 20.83 -2.92
C ARG A 532 -13.76 20.34 -2.26
N LYS A 533 -13.82 20.40 -0.94
CA LYS A 533 -15.09 20.13 -0.22
C LYS A 533 -16.25 21.03 -0.68
N GLN A 534 -15.94 22.25 -1.16
CA GLN A 534 -16.97 23.18 -1.61
C GLN A 534 -17.75 22.65 -2.81
N ASP A 535 -17.13 21.88 -3.70
CA ASP A 535 -17.81 21.31 -4.88
C ASP A 535 -18.93 20.34 -4.47
N VAL A 536 -18.71 19.60 -3.38
CA VAL A 536 -19.68 18.69 -2.77
C VAL A 536 -20.83 19.46 -2.12
N ILE A 537 -20.51 20.54 -1.40
CA ILE A 537 -21.50 21.43 -0.76
C ILE A 537 -22.37 22.10 -1.82
N ASP A 538 -21.74 22.60 -2.88
CA ASP A 538 -22.38 23.26 -4.01
C ASP A 538 -23.33 22.30 -4.74
N MET A 539 -22.91 21.06 -5.01
CA MET A 539 -23.80 20.03 -5.56
C MET A 539 -24.96 19.69 -4.61
N ARG A 540 -24.72 19.62 -3.30
CA ARG A 540 -25.79 19.41 -2.32
C ARG A 540 -26.84 20.51 -2.38
N GLN A 541 -26.40 21.76 -2.53
CA GLN A 541 -27.30 22.91 -2.67
C GLN A 541 -28.07 22.86 -4.00
N LEU A 542 -27.39 22.52 -5.10
CA LEU A 542 -28.01 22.37 -6.42
C LEU A 542 -29.13 21.33 -6.44
N LEU A 543 -28.90 20.17 -5.80
CA LEU A 543 -29.88 19.08 -5.69
C LEU A 543 -31.12 19.48 -4.86
N GLY A 544 -30.99 20.47 -3.98
CA GLY A 544 -32.09 21.02 -3.17
C GLY A 544 -32.84 19.97 -2.36
N GLU A 545 -34.12 20.24 -2.09
CA GLU A 545 -34.96 19.30 -1.33
C GLU A 545 -35.28 18.02 -2.12
N ASN A 546 -35.40 18.10 -3.45
CA ASN A 546 -35.70 16.94 -4.32
C ASN A 546 -34.58 15.88 -4.26
N GLY A 547 -33.32 16.31 -4.17
CA GLY A 547 -32.17 15.40 -4.07
C GLY A 547 -31.57 15.27 -2.67
N LYS A 548 -32.29 15.68 -1.62
CA LYS A 548 -31.79 15.70 -0.22
C LYS A 548 -31.23 14.36 0.26
N PHE A 549 -31.82 13.25 -0.19
CA PHE A 549 -31.42 11.90 0.21
C PHE A 549 -30.45 11.23 -0.76
N ILE A 550 -30.18 11.84 -1.92
CA ILE A 550 -29.24 11.33 -2.92
C ILE A 550 -27.83 11.37 -2.35
N LYS A 551 -27.03 10.35 -2.65
CA LYS A 551 -25.66 10.23 -2.17
C LYS A 551 -24.68 10.85 -3.15
N ILE A 552 -23.85 11.76 -2.67
CA ILE A 552 -22.87 12.46 -3.49
C ILE A 552 -21.53 11.72 -3.45
N ILE A 553 -21.04 11.31 -4.62
CA ILE A 553 -19.75 10.62 -4.81
C ILE A 553 -18.77 11.60 -5.45
N GLY A 554 -17.75 12.03 -4.73
CA GLY A 554 -16.70 12.89 -5.30
C GLY A 554 -15.71 12.10 -6.15
N LYS A 555 -15.57 12.44 -7.44
CA LYS A 555 -14.60 11.79 -8.34
C LYS A 555 -13.25 12.51 -8.24
N ILE A 556 -12.22 11.78 -7.80
CA ILE A 556 -10.85 12.30 -7.68
C ILE A 556 -10.12 12.03 -9.00
N GLU A 557 -10.00 13.08 -9.81
CA GLU A 557 -9.59 13.02 -11.23
C GLU A 557 -8.36 13.88 -11.56
N ASN A 558 -7.93 14.73 -10.62
CA ASN A 558 -6.80 15.63 -10.85
C ASN A 558 -5.96 15.82 -9.57
N ILE A 559 -4.88 16.59 -9.71
CA ILE A 559 -3.92 16.86 -8.62
C ILE A 559 -4.59 17.58 -7.44
N GLU A 560 -5.46 18.57 -7.71
CA GLU A 560 -6.11 19.34 -6.64
C GLU A 560 -7.07 18.48 -5.82
N GLY A 561 -7.87 17.62 -6.48
CA GLY A 561 -8.70 16.64 -5.78
C GLY A 561 -7.88 15.64 -4.97
N LEU A 562 -6.70 15.25 -5.48
CA LEU A 562 -5.79 14.38 -4.74
C LEU A 562 -5.21 15.07 -3.50
N GLU A 563 -4.75 16.31 -3.62
CA GLU A 563 -4.24 17.12 -2.50
C GLU A 563 -5.32 17.34 -1.42
N ASN A 564 -6.58 17.56 -1.83
CA ASN A 564 -7.71 17.81 -0.93
C ASN A 564 -8.54 16.55 -0.61
N THR A 565 -8.02 15.34 -0.89
CA THR A 565 -8.80 14.09 -0.76
C THR A 565 -9.43 13.94 0.61
N GLU A 566 -8.73 14.29 1.69
CA GLU A 566 -9.26 14.13 3.05
C GLU A 566 -10.50 15.00 3.31
N GLU A 567 -10.49 16.27 2.91
CA GLU A 567 -11.64 17.15 3.12
C GLU A 567 -12.82 16.78 2.20
N ILE A 568 -12.54 16.34 0.97
CA ILE A 568 -13.55 15.85 0.03
C ILE A 568 -14.22 14.60 0.59
N VAL A 569 -13.44 13.63 1.12
CA VAL A 569 -13.96 12.39 1.71
C VAL A 569 -14.85 12.68 2.93
N LYS A 570 -14.46 13.63 3.79
CA LYS A 570 -15.26 14.01 4.97
C LYS A 570 -16.64 14.53 4.56
N GLU A 571 -16.69 15.42 3.57
CA GLU A 571 -17.90 16.10 3.11
C GLU A 571 -18.77 15.21 2.21
N SER A 572 -18.17 14.38 1.35
CA SER A 572 -18.88 13.50 0.40
C SER A 572 -19.58 12.34 1.10
N ASP A 573 -20.59 11.74 0.48
CA ASP A 573 -21.15 10.46 0.94
C ASP A 573 -20.27 9.27 0.56
N GLY A 574 -19.38 9.44 -0.41
CA GLY A 574 -18.39 8.47 -0.88
C GLY A 574 -17.43 9.12 -1.89
N VAL A 575 -16.45 8.36 -2.37
CA VAL A 575 -15.50 8.86 -3.40
C VAL A 575 -15.25 7.82 -4.48
N MET A 576 -14.82 8.29 -5.65
CA MET A 576 -14.43 7.45 -6.78
C MET A 576 -12.98 7.74 -7.16
N VAL A 577 -12.17 6.69 -7.25
CA VAL A 577 -10.84 6.73 -7.88
C VAL A 577 -11.05 6.61 -9.39
N ALA A 578 -11.15 7.75 -10.07
CA ALA A 578 -11.39 7.82 -11.51
C ALA A 578 -10.05 7.83 -12.26
N ARG A 579 -9.51 6.63 -12.50
CA ARG A 579 -8.12 6.42 -12.94
C ARG A 579 -7.82 6.93 -14.35
N GLY A 580 -8.82 6.96 -15.23
CA GLY A 580 -8.72 7.49 -16.59
C GLY A 580 -8.24 8.95 -16.56
N ASP A 581 -9.08 9.84 -16.04
CA ASP A 581 -8.75 11.27 -15.93
C ASP A 581 -7.59 11.52 -14.97
N LEU A 582 -7.48 10.76 -13.87
CA LEU A 582 -6.36 10.89 -12.94
C LEU A 582 -5.02 10.53 -13.60
N GLY A 583 -4.98 9.52 -14.47
CA GLY A 583 -3.82 9.14 -15.26
C GLY A 583 -3.49 10.10 -16.40
N MET A 584 -4.44 10.97 -16.78
CA MET A 584 -4.16 12.09 -17.69
C MET A 584 -3.50 13.28 -16.97
N ASN A 585 -3.67 13.38 -15.66
CA ASN A 585 -3.14 14.47 -14.84
C ASN A 585 -1.85 14.09 -14.08
N LEU A 586 -1.65 12.80 -13.79
CA LEU A 586 -0.46 12.25 -13.16
C LEU A 586 0.33 11.38 -14.14
N PRO A 587 1.65 11.19 -13.93
CA PRO A 587 2.37 10.13 -14.62
C PRO A 587 1.72 8.76 -14.36
N ASN A 588 1.55 7.96 -15.41
CA ASN A 588 0.84 6.67 -15.33
C ASN A 588 1.38 5.75 -14.22
N GLU A 589 2.70 5.72 -14.04
CA GLU A 589 3.37 4.94 -12.99
C GLU A 589 3.15 5.47 -11.57
N LYS A 590 2.41 6.57 -11.38
CA LYS A 590 2.05 7.14 -10.07
C LYS A 590 0.58 6.94 -9.72
N VAL A 591 -0.28 6.59 -10.68
CA VAL A 591 -1.73 6.44 -10.46
C VAL A 591 -2.06 5.41 -9.37
N PHE A 592 -1.32 4.31 -9.31
CA PHE A 592 -1.54 3.28 -8.29
C PHE A 592 -1.25 3.78 -6.85
N LEU A 593 -0.34 4.75 -6.69
CA LEU A 593 -0.06 5.37 -5.38
C LEU A 593 -1.25 6.21 -4.94
N ALA A 594 -1.80 7.03 -5.84
CA ALA A 594 -2.99 7.83 -5.60
C ALA A 594 -4.21 6.95 -5.27
N GLN A 595 -4.42 5.86 -6.01
CA GLN A 595 -5.48 4.87 -5.72
C GLN A 595 -5.38 4.35 -4.29
N LYS A 596 -4.21 3.86 -3.87
CA LYS A 596 -4.01 3.33 -2.52
C LYS A 596 -4.26 4.39 -1.44
N PHE A 597 -3.80 5.62 -1.68
CA PHE A 597 -4.03 6.74 -0.76
C PHE A 597 -5.53 7.05 -0.63
N ILE A 598 -6.24 7.27 -1.73
CA ILE A 598 -7.67 7.60 -1.73
C ILE A 598 -8.50 6.51 -1.05
N ILE A 599 -8.25 5.24 -1.38
CA ILE A 599 -8.93 4.09 -0.75
C ILE A 599 -8.66 4.05 0.76
N SER A 600 -7.41 4.28 1.18
CA SER A 600 -7.05 4.27 2.61
C SER A 600 -7.79 5.37 3.38
N ILE A 601 -7.84 6.60 2.84
CA ILE A 601 -8.54 7.72 3.47
C ILE A 601 -10.05 7.45 3.56
N ALA A 602 -10.67 6.98 2.48
CA ALA A 602 -12.10 6.62 2.48
C ALA A 602 -12.43 5.56 3.53
N ASN A 603 -11.62 4.49 3.60
CA ASN A 603 -11.76 3.43 4.58
C ASN A 603 -11.62 3.94 6.03
N GLN A 604 -10.67 4.83 6.29
CA GLN A 604 -10.48 5.45 7.60
C GLN A 604 -11.73 6.21 8.06
N TYR A 605 -12.40 6.91 7.15
CA TYR A 605 -13.61 7.70 7.42
C TYR A 605 -14.94 6.92 7.31
N ALA A 606 -14.89 5.59 7.09
CA ALA A 606 -16.08 4.75 6.84
C ALA A 606 -16.93 5.26 5.65
N LYS A 607 -16.28 5.81 4.63
CA LYS A 607 -16.91 6.29 3.39
C LYS A 607 -16.68 5.26 2.30
N PRO A 608 -17.70 4.90 1.51
CA PRO A 608 -17.56 3.96 0.43
C PRO A 608 -16.64 4.53 -0.65
N VAL A 609 -15.76 3.67 -1.17
CA VAL A 609 -14.87 4.02 -2.28
C VAL A 609 -15.08 3.10 -3.47
N LEU A 610 -15.15 3.70 -4.65
CA LEU A 610 -15.26 3.03 -5.94
C LEU A 610 -13.97 3.16 -6.73
N THR A 611 -13.40 2.05 -7.17
CA THR A 611 -12.30 2.07 -8.14
C THR A 611 -12.87 1.95 -9.56
N ALA A 612 -12.55 2.91 -10.42
CA ALA A 612 -13.17 3.07 -11.73
C ALA A 612 -12.15 3.11 -12.88
N THR A 613 -12.68 2.89 -14.10
CA THR A 613 -12.02 2.96 -15.43
C THR A 613 -10.94 1.92 -15.70
N GLN A 614 -10.88 1.41 -16.94
CA GLN A 614 -9.88 0.45 -17.44
C GLN A 614 -9.70 -0.82 -16.57
N MET A 615 -10.79 -1.31 -15.97
CA MET A 615 -10.71 -2.52 -15.13
C MET A 615 -10.70 -3.79 -15.99
N LEU A 616 -11.47 -3.83 -17.09
CA LEU A 616 -11.50 -4.93 -18.08
C LEU A 616 -11.52 -4.38 -19.52
N GLU A 617 -10.82 -3.26 -19.80
CA GLU A 617 -10.85 -2.52 -21.07
C GLU A 617 -10.76 -3.41 -22.32
N SER A 618 -9.87 -4.40 -22.31
CA SER A 618 -9.68 -5.33 -23.43
C SER A 618 -10.96 -6.11 -23.78
N MET A 619 -11.89 -6.27 -22.83
CA MET A 619 -13.15 -6.98 -23.02
C MET A 619 -14.21 -6.19 -23.80
N ILE A 620 -13.95 -4.93 -24.14
CA ILE A 620 -14.77 -4.21 -25.13
C ILE A 620 -14.81 -4.98 -26.46
N LYS A 621 -13.68 -5.60 -26.84
CA LYS A 621 -13.52 -6.32 -28.12
C LYS A 621 -13.19 -7.80 -27.95
N ASN A 622 -12.84 -8.25 -26.76
CA ASN A 622 -12.39 -9.62 -26.51
C ASN A 622 -13.28 -10.34 -25.49
N PRO A 623 -13.55 -11.64 -25.66
CA PRO A 623 -14.39 -12.39 -24.72
C PRO A 623 -13.68 -12.74 -23.39
N ARG A 624 -12.40 -12.37 -23.23
CA ARG A 624 -11.60 -12.63 -22.01
C ARG A 624 -10.68 -11.45 -21.73
N PRO A 625 -10.42 -11.15 -20.44
CA PRO A 625 -9.50 -10.09 -20.09
C PRO A 625 -8.05 -10.57 -20.13
N THR A 626 -7.14 -9.60 -20.08
CA THR A 626 -5.72 -9.83 -19.86
C THR A 626 -5.46 -10.22 -18.40
N ARG A 627 -4.27 -10.79 -18.16
CA ARG A 627 -3.82 -11.10 -16.80
C ARG A 627 -3.58 -9.85 -15.96
N ALA A 628 -3.17 -8.75 -16.61
CA ALA A 628 -2.91 -7.48 -15.96
C ALA A 628 -4.21 -6.88 -15.40
N GLU A 629 -5.28 -6.85 -16.20
CA GLU A 629 -6.62 -6.40 -15.79
C GLU A 629 -7.17 -7.23 -14.63
N ALA A 630 -7.08 -8.56 -14.70
CA ALA A 630 -7.54 -9.41 -13.61
C ALA A 630 -6.76 -9.17 -12.31
N SER A 631 -5.44 -8.97 -12.38
CA SER A 631 -4.62 -8.63 -11.23
C SER A 631 -4.91 -7.24 -10.68
N ASP A 632 -5.21 -6.28 -11.54
CA ASP A 632 -5.52 -4.91 -11.16
C ASP A 632 -6.82 -4.82 -10.33
N ILE A 633 -7.88 -5.49 -10.79
CA ILE A 633 -9.13 -5.64 -10.03
C ILE A 633 -8.88 -6.31 -8.68
N ALA A 634 -8.17 -7.44 -8.66
CA ALA A 634 -7.89 -8.15 -7.41
C ALA A 634 -7.14 -7.26 -6.41
N ASN A 635 -6.18 -6.47 -6.88
CA ASN A 635 -5.42 -5.55 -6.03
C ASN A 635 -6.27 -4.39 -5.50
N ALA A 636 -7.17 -3.81 -6.31
CA ALA A 636 -8.11 -2.78 -5.83
C ALA A 636 -8.99 -3.30 -4.68
N ILE A 637 -9.41 -4.56 -4.75
CA ILE A 637 -10.20 -5.22 -3.70
C ILE A 637 -9.35 -5.46 -2.46
N ILE A 638 -8.11 -5.93 -2.61
CA ILE A 638 -7.16 -6.15 -1.51
C ILE A 638 -6.79 -4.83 -0.81
N ASP A 639 -6.73 -3.73 -1.56
CA ASP A 639 -6.55 -2.37 -1.05
C ASP A 639 -7.76 -1.92 -0.21
N GLY A 640 -8.93 -2.51 -0.45
CA GLY A 640 -10.15 -2.31 0.31
C GLY A 640 -11.16 -1.41 -0.38
N THR A 641 -11.25 -1.47 -1.72
CA THR A 641 -12.34 -0.81 -2.45
C THR A 641 -13.69 -1.44 -2.09
N ASP A 642 -14.75 -0.64 -2.01
CA ASP A 642 -16.10 -1.16 -1.71
C ASP A 642 -16.81 -1.63 -2.98
N ALA A 643 -16.53 -0.94 -4.08
CA ALA A 643 -17.06 -1.25 -5.39
C ALA A 643 -15.98 -1.15 -6.48
N VAL A 644 -16.25 -1.82 -7.61
CA VAL A 644 -15.51 -1.73 -8.87
C VAL A 644 -16.47 -1.41 -10.02
N MET A 645 -15.99 -0.74 -11.07
CA MET A 645 -16.85 -0.28 -12.17
C MET A 645 -16.44 -0.83 -13.53
N LEU A 646 -17.44 -1.24 -14.31
CA LEU A 646 -17.37 -1.44 -15.76
C LEU A 646 -17.90 -0.19 -16.47
N SER A 647 -17.07 0.37 -17.33
CA SER A 647 -17.34 1.60 -18.08
C SER A 647 -17.73 1.23 -19.51
N SER A 648 -16.83 1.41 -20.47
CA SER A 648 -17.02 1.09 -21.89
C SER A 648 -17.30 -0.40 -22.12
N GLU A 649 -16.80 -1.28 -21.23
CA GLU A 649 -16.97 -2.73 -21.31
C GLU A 649 -18.45 -3.16 -21.33
N THR A 650 -19.28 -2.46 -20.55
CA THR A 650 -20.73 -2.72 -20.50
C THR A 650 -21.52 -1.77 -21.38
N CYS A 651 -21.07 -0.52 -21.52
CA CYS A 651 -21.78 0.52 -22.27
C CYS A 651 -21.80 0.27 -23.79
N ILE A 652 -20.63 -0.05 -24.38
CA ILE A 652 -20.46 -0.22 -25.84
C ILE A 652 -19.75 -1.52 -26.23
N GLY A 653 -19.33 -2.32 -25.25
CA GLY A 653 -18.56 -3.54 -25.48
C GLY A 653 -19.37 -4.65 -26.16
N GLN A 654 -18.65 -5.54 -26.84
CA GLN A 654 -19.24 -6.72 -27.51
C GLN A 654 -19.61 -7.84 -26.54
N PHE A 655 -19.06 -7.81 -25.32
CA PHE A 655 -19.19 -8.87 -24.31
C PHE A 655 -19.59 -8.32 -22.93
N PRO A 656 -20.70 -7.56 -22.82
CA PRO A 656 -21.05 -6.85 -21.59
C PRO A 656 -21.39 -7.79 -20.42
N ILE A 657 -22.07 -8.92 -20.72
CA ILE A 657 -22.45 -9.91 -19.71
C ILE A 657 -21.20 -10.66 -19.24
N GLU A 658 -20.35 -11.10 -20.16
CA GLU A 658 -19.13 -11.83 -19.84
C GLU A 658 -18.16 -10.97 -19.04
N ALA A 659 -18.04 -9.68 -19.36
CA ALA A 659 -17.22 -8.74 -18.59
C ALA A 659 -17.69 -8.67 -17.13
N LEU A 660 -19.00 -8.56 -16.89
CA LEU A 660 -19.58 -8.59 -15.55
C LEU A 660 -19.35 -9.95 -14.85
N THR A 661 -19.58 -11.06 -15.55
CA THR A 661 -19.34 -12.40 -14.99
C THR A 661 -17.87 -12.59 -14.58
N PHE A 662 -16.92 -12.12 -15.40
CA PHE A 662 -15.49 -12.17 -15.06
C PHE A 662 -15.14 -11.26 -13.88
N MET A 663 -15.64 -10.02 -13.87
CA MET A 663 -15.46 -9.10 -12.74
C MET A 663 -15.95 -9.74 -11.43
N SER A 664 -17.14 -10.35 -11.45
CA SER A 664 -17.73 -11.02 -10.29
C SER A 664 -16.88 -12.18 -9.78
N LYS A 665 -16.33 -13.01 -10.68
CA LYS A 665 -15.40 -14.10 -10.33
C LYS A 665 -14.11 -13.60 -9.69
N ILE A 666 -13.51 -12.54 -10.26
CA ILE A 666 -12.29 -11.95 -9.71
C ILE A 666 -12.56 -11.37 -8.31
N CYS A 667 -13.71 -10.73 -8.11
CA CYS A 667 -14.08 -10.21 -6.80
C CYS A 667 -14.16 -11.31 -5.73
N LEU A 668 -14.83 -12.43 -6.04
CA LEU A 668 -14.95 -13.56 -5.12
C LEU A 668 -13.59 -14.12 -4.73
N GLU A 669 -12.68 -14.30 -5.70
CA GLU A 669 -11.32 -14.81 -5.42
C GLU A 669 -10.48 -13.82 -4.59
N ALA A 670 -10.54 -12.53 -4.90
CA ALA A 670 -9.83 -11.50 -4.16
C ALA A 670 -10.33 -11.36 -2.71
N GLU A 671 -11.65 -11.47 -2.50
CA GLU A 671 -12.28 -11.44 -1.17
C GLU A 671 -11.82 -12.59 -0.28
N LYS A 672 -11.74 -13.83 -0.83
CA LYS A 672 -11.20 -14.98 -0.09
C LYS A 672 -9.79 -14.69 0.42
N TYR A 673 -8.92 -14.16 -0.44
CA TYR A 673 -7.57 -13.81 -0.04
C TYR A 673 -7.56 -12.71 1.03
N GLN A 674 -8.39 -11.68 0.86
CA GLN A 674 -8.51 -10.59 1.82
C GLN A 674 -8.93 -11.07 3.21
N GLU A 675 -9.77 -12.09 3.34
CA GLU A 675 -10.17 -12.68 4.63
C GLU A 675 -9.03 -13.41 5.35
N THR A 676 -8.02 -13.85 4.62
CA THR A 676 -6.81 -14.45 5.21
C THR A 676 -5.88 -13.38 5.78
N LEU A 677 -5.90 -12.17 5.21
CA LEU A 677 -5.07 -11.07 5.69
C LEU A 677 -5.53 -10.66 7.09
N LYS A 678 -4.67 -10.86 8.10
CA LYS A 678 -4.85 -10.29 9.45
C LYS A 678 -4.61 -8.77 9.44
N LYS A 679 -5.33 -8.01 8.60
CA LYS A 679 -5.35 -6.56 8.67
C LYS A 679 -6.30 -6.15 9.80
N GLN A 680 -5.75 -5.98 11.00
CA GLN A 680 -6.48 -5.19 12.00
C GLN A 680 -6.43 -3.73 11.57
N ILE A 681 -7.60 -3.15 11.32
CA ILE A 681 -7.71 -1.70 11.15
C ILE A 681 -7.36 -1.07 12.49
N LYS A 682 -6.18 -0.45 12.55
CA LYS A 682 -5.77 0.38 13.67
C LYS A 682 -6.74 1.55 13.74
N GLY A 683 -7.53 1.59 14.81
CA GLY A 683 -8.38 2.71 15.12
C GLY A 683 -8.25 2.98 16.60
N ASP A 684 -8.03 4.25 16.96
CA ASP A 684 -7.96 4.70 18.33
C ASP A 684 -9.23 4.25 19.08
N PHE A 685 -9.04 3.64 20.24
CA PHE A 685 -10.15 3.18 21.05
C PHE A 685 -10.77 4.38 21.77
N VAL A 686 -11.94 4.82 21.31
CA VAL A 686 -12.77 5.79 22.05
C VAL A 686 -13.91 5.03 22.72
N ALA A 687 -13.72 4.72 24.00
CA ALA A 687 -14.72 4.05 24.83
C ALA A 687 -16.07 4.81 24.81
N GLY A 688 -17.19 4.08 24.75
CA GLY A 688 -18.54 4.66 24.83
C GLY A 688 -19.08 5.32 23.54
N SER A 689 -18.33 5.29 22.44
CA SER A 689 -18.79 5.81 21.14
C SER A 689 -19.58 4.77 20.33
N ARG A 690 -20.52 5.23 19.48
CA ARG A 690 -21.24 4.40 18.48
C ARG A 690 -20.28 3.52 17.65
N GLU A 691 -19.13 4.07 17.29
CA GLU A 691 -18.11 3.35 16.54
C GLU A 691 -17.45 2.25 17.37
N GLY A 692 -17.22 2.47 18.67
CA GLY A 692 -16.73 1.45 19.60
C GLY A 692 -17.64 0.22 19.64
N THR A 693 -18.96 0.42 19.72
CA THR A 693 -19.95 -0.68 19.65
C THR A 693 -19.88 -1.42 18.32
N CYS A 694 -19.77 -0.70 17.20
CA CYS A 694 -19.67 -1.30 15.86
C CYS A 694 -18.38 -2.11 15.68
N LYS A 695 -17.25 -1.61 16.19
CA LYS A 695 -15.95 -2.31 16.24
C LYS A 695 -16.06 -3.59 17.06
N ALA A 696 -16.68 -3.52 18.24
CA ALA A 696 -16.90 -4.68 19.09
C ALA A 696 -17.77 -5.73 18.40
N ALA A 697 -18.84 -5.31 17.71
CA ALA A 697 -19.73 -6.22 16.97
C ALA A 697 -18.98 -6.99 15.86
N ALA A 698 -18.16 -6.30 15.05
CA ALA A 698 -17.35 -6.94 14.02
C ALA A 698 -16.31 -7.91 14.61
N ASN A 699 -15.67 -7.52 15.71
CA ASN A 699 -14.70 -8.36 16.40
C ASN A 699 -15.34 -9.61 17.01
N ILE A 700 -16.48 -9.48 17.71
CA ILE A 700 -17.23 -10.60 18.28
C ILE A 700 -17.69 -11.55 17.18
N SER A 701 -18.20 -11.03 16.07
CA SER A 701 -18.59 -11.82 14.90
C SER A 701 -17.42 -12.68 14.40
N ASN A 702 -16.25 -12.07 14.22
CA ASN A 702 -15.07 -12.78 13.74
C ASN A 702 -14.51 -13.80 14.74
N GLN A 703 -14.52 -13.47 16.04
CA GLN A 703 -13.94 -14.32 17.08
C GLN A 703 -14.83 -15.51 17.45
N ARG A 704 -16.15 -15.30 17.49
CA ARG A 704 -17.13 -16.34 17.84
C ARG A 704 -17.66 -17.09 16.62
N GLY A 705 -17.28 -16.68 15.42
CA GLY A 705 -17.76 -17.29 14.18
C GLY A 705 -19.25 -17.08 13.95
N ALA A 706 -19.74 -15.84 14.12
CA ALA A 706 -21.13 -15.53 13.80
C ALA A 706 -21.42 -15.81 12.32
N ASN A 707 -22.58 -16.39 12.04
CA ASN A 707 -23.03 -16.64 10.67
C ASN A 707 -23.49 -15.35 10.00
N VAL A 708 -24.02 -14.41 10.77
CA VAL A 708 -24.62 -13.17 10.26
C VAL A 708 -24.46 -12.01 11.25
N ILE A 709 -24.38 -10.79 10.74
CA ILE A 709 -24.54 -9.57 11.52
C ILE A 709 -25.84 -8.90 11.10
N VAL A 710 -26.66 -8.50 12.06
CA VAL A 710 -27.94 -7.83 11.87
C VAL A 710 -27.82 -6.41 12.41
N VAL A 711 -28.09 -5.41 11.58
CA VAL A 711 -27.98 -3.99 11.95
C VAL A 711 -29.28 -3.27 11.62
N PHE A 712 -29.88 -2.63 12.62
CA PHE A 712 -31.03 -1.75 12.40
C PHE A 712 -30.53 -0.34 12.08
N SER A 713 -30.85 0.20 10.90
CA SER A 713 -30.28 1.48 10.47
C SER A 713 -31.03 2.12 9.29
N ASP A 714 -31.81 3.16 9.56
CA ASP A 714 -32.62 3.88 8.54
C ASP A 714 -31.86 4.85 7.64
N ARG A 715 -30.56 5.04 7.89
CA ARG A 715 -29.67 5.90 7.08
C ARG A 715 -28.37 5.20 6.66
N GLY A 716 -28.29 3.89 6.89
CA GLY A 716 -27.08 3.05 6.68
C GLY A 716 -25.84 3.36 7.54
N GLY A 717 -25.83 4.45 8.34
CA GLY A 717 -24.62 4.93 9.02
C GLY A 717 -23.98 3.95 10.00
N THR A 718 -24.80 3.25 10.79
CA THR A 718 -24.32 2.22 11.72
C THR A 718 -23.73 1.04 10.97
N ALA A 719 -24.42 0.59 9.90
CA ALA A 719 -23.95 -0.53 9.11
C ALA A 719 -22.59 -0.26 8.47
N ARG A 720 -22.36 0.96 7.97
CA ARG A 720 -21.04 1.39 7.47
C ARG A 720 -19.94 1.33 8.52
N LEU A 721 -20.24 1.70 9.76
CA LEU A 721 -19.27 1.64 10.85
C LEU A 721 -18.94 0.19 11.25
N VAL A 722 -19.91 -0.73 11.18
CA VAL A 722 -19.64 -2.16 11.38
C VAL A 722 -18.77 -2.69 10.24
N GLU A 723 -19.15 -2.36 9.00
CA GLU A 723 -18.44 -2.77 7.79
C GLU A 723 -17.01 -2.25 7.75
N LYS A 724 -16.75 -1.02 8.24
CA LYS A 724 -15.42 -0.44 8.35
C LYS A 724 -14.41 -1.42 8.94
N TYR A 725 -14.80 -2.24 9.92
CA TYR A 725 -13.94 -3.23 10.58
C TYR A 725 -13.87 -4.60 9.88
N ARG A 726 -14.37 -4.67 8.64
CA ARG A 726 -14.33 -5.79 7.68
C ARG A 726 -14.66 -7.15 8.32
N PRO A 727 -15.85 -7.34 8.91
CA PRO A 727 -16.26 -8.64 9.42
C PRO A 727 -16.37 -9.68 8.28
N LYS A 728 -16.10 -10.94 8.61
CA LYS A 728 -16.27 -12.07 7.70
C LYS A 728 -17.74 -12.39 7.45
N ALA A 729 -18.57 -12.26 8.49
CA ALA A 729 -19.99 -12.50 8.38
C ALA A 729 -20.67 -11.43 7.51
N PRO A 730 -21.70 -11.81 6.73
CA PRO A 730 -22.50 -10.85 6.00
C PRO A 730 -23.30 -9.92 6.94
N ILE A 731 -23.44 -8.64 6.58
CA ILE A 731 -24.18 -7.64 7.36
C ILE A 731 -25.53 -7.35 6.70
N PHE A 732 -26.59 -7.86 7.31
CA PHE A 732 -27.95 -7.55 6.91
C PHE A 732 -28.43 -6.29 7.63
N VAL A 733 -28.79 -5.30 6.82
CA VAL A 733 -29.25 -3.99 7.30
C VAL A 733 -30.75 -3.94 7.17
N LEU A 734 -31.43 -3.85 8.30
CA LEU A 734 -32.87 -3.74 8.36
C LEU A 734 -33.24 -2.26 8.41
N SER A 735 -34.07 -1.84 7.46
CA SER A 735 -34.52 -0.46 7.36
C SER A 735 -35.97 -0.38 6.89
N THR A 736 -36.65 0.64 7.39
CA THR A 736 -37.98 1.05 6.91
C THR A 736 -37.91 1.92 5.65
N ASN A 737 -36.73 2.42 5.29
CA ASN A 737 -36.51 3.35 4.20
C ASN A 737 -35.98 2.65 2.95
N GLU A 738 -36.80 2.54 1.92
CA GLU A 738 -36.45 1.93 0.62
C GLU A 738 -35.23 2.59 -0.05
N ALA A 739 -35.09 3.91 0.05
CA ALA A 739 -33.95 4.60 -0.52
C ALA A 739 -32.64 4.15 0.14
N THR A 740 -32.67 3.85 1.45
CA THR A 740 -31.51 3.28 2.13
C THR A 740 -31.21 1.87 1.61
N ILE A 741 -32.23 1.02 1.42
CA ILE A 741 -32.06 -0.35 0.89
C ILE A 741 -31.39 -0.32 -0.49
N ARG A 742 -31.85 0.53 -1.40
CA ARG A 742 -31.20 0.71 -2.71
C ARG A 742 -29.78 1.25 -2.56
N GLN A 743 -29.56 2.29 -1.76
CA GLN A 743 -28.23 2.85 -1.55
C GLN A 743 -27.24 1.81 -1.00
N LEU A 744 -27.67 0.87 -0.16
CA LEU A 744 -26.79 -0.19 0.37
C LEU A 744 -26.18 -1.07 -0.74
N LYS A 745 -26.74 -1.09 -1.95
CA LYS A 745 -26.18 -1.80 -3.11
C LYS A 745 -24.81 -1.29 -3.55
N PHE A 746 -24.37 -0.12 -3.08
CA PHE A 746 -23.03 0.43 -3.34
C PHE A 746 -21.98 0.07 -2.27
N TYR A 747 -22.40 -0.39 -1.10
CA TYR A 747 -21.52 -0.58 0.05
C TYR A 747 -21.12 -2.06 0.19
N ARG A 748 -19.83 -2.31 0.35
CA ARG A 748 -19.30 -3.67 0.48
C ARG A 748 -19.95 -4.42 1.64
N ASN A 749 -20.21 -5.71 1.47
CA ASN A 749 -20.68 -6.60 2.56
C ASN A 749 -21.95 -6.09 3.29
N LEU A 750 -22.74 -5.19 2.67
CA LEU A 750 -24.04 -4.76 3.17
C LEU A 750 -25.15 -5.32 2.28
N TRP A 751 -26.21 -5.81 2.91
CA TRP A 751 -27.42 -6.31 2.25
C TRP A 751 -28.65 -5.73 2.93
N GLY A 752 -29.43 -4.95 2.19
CA GLY A 752 -30.63 -4.32 2.73
C GLY A 752 -31.81 -5.30 2.77
N ILE A 753 -32.55 -5.29 3.87
CA ILE A 753 -33.87 -5.91 4.01
C ILE A 753 -34.86 -4.83 4.43
N LYS A 754 -35.88 -4.60 3.59
CA LYS A 754 -37.00 -3.74 3.94
C LYS A 754 -37.81 -4.40 5.05
N ILE A 755 -38.08 -3.66 6.11
CA ILE A 755 -38.94 -4.08 7.21
C ILE A 755 -40.00 -3.01 7.53
N GLU A 756 -41.05 -3.42 8.22
CA GLU A 756 -42.03 -2.49 8.77
C GLU A 756 -41.52 -1.83 10.06
N LYS A 757 -42.20 -0.76 10.50
CA LYS A 757 -41.85 -0.09 11.75
C LYS A 757 -42.34 -0.94 12.92
N TYR A 758 -41.48 -1.17 13.91
CA TYR A 758 -41.81 -1.93 15.10
C TYR A 758 -41.61 -1.09 16.36
N GLU A 759 -42.48 -1.29 17.35
CA GLU A 759 -42.39 -0.59 18.64
C GLU A 759 -41.54 -1.35 19.67
N GLN A 760 -41.53 -2.68 19.61
CA GLN A 760 -40.80 -3.52 20.56
C GLN A 760 -39.57 -4.18 19.95
N LEU A 761 -38.42 -4.01 20.60
CA LEU A 761 -37.12 -4.53 20.16
C LEU A 761 -37.12 -6.06 19.97
N GLU A 762 -37.72 -6.81 20.89
CA GLU A 762 -37.70 -8.28 20.84
C GLU A 762 -38.53 -8.82 19.67
N VAL A 763 -39.68 -8.19 19.39
CA VAL A 763 -40.51 -8.50 18.21
C VAL A 763 -39.74 -8.19 16.93
N MET A 764 -39.05 -7.06 16.89
CA MET A 764 -38.22 -6.66 15.76
C MET A 764 -37.07 -7.65 15.49
N ILE A 765 -36.39 -8.14 16.54
CA ILE A 765 -35.33 -9.15 16.42
C ILE A 765 -35.89 -10.49 15.92
N ASN A 766 -37.01 -10.96 16.46
CA ASN A 766 -37.61 -12.22 16.04
C ASN A 766 -38.10 -12.16 14.58
N ASN A 767 -38.71 -11.06 14.16
CA ASN A 767 -39.09 -10.85 12.77
C ASN A 767 -37.87 -10.80 11.84
N ALA A 768 -36.76 -10.20 12.27
CA ALA A 768 -35.50 -10.23 11.53
C ALA A 768 -35.02 -11.66 11.31
N PHE A 769 -35.07 -12.50 12.35
CA PHE A 769 -34.71 -13.92 12.25
C PHE A 769 -35.63 -14.70 11.31
N GLU A 770 -36.94 -14.50 11.37
CA GLU A 770 -37.88 -15.13 10.43
C GLU A 770 -37.60 -14.70 8.99
N GLU A 771 -37.32 -13.43 8.75
CA GLU A 771 -37.03 -12.92 7.41
C GLU A 771 -35.70 -13.46 6.86
N LEU A 772 -34.66 -13.58 7.70
CA LEU A 772 -33.39 -14.22 7.34
C LEU A 772 -33.59 -15.70 7.01
N LYS A 773 -34.41 -16.42 7.78
CA LYS A 773 -34.77 -17.82 7.51
C LYS A 773 -35.56 -17.96 6.22
N ARG A 774 -36.57 -17.11 5.99
CA ARG A 774 -37.40 -17.09 4.79
C ARG A 774 -36.58 -16.89 3.51
N ARG A 775 -35.55 -16.05 3.58
CA ARG A 775 -34.61 -15.78 2.48
C ARG A 775 -33.47 -16.80 2.37
N LEU A 776 -33.49 -17.86 3.18
CA LEU A 776 -32.44 -18.90 3.23
C LEU A 776 -31.04 -18.36 3.53
N VAL A 777 -30.97 -17.19 4.17
CA VAL A 777 -29.71 -16.54 4.57
C VAL A 777 -29.14 -17.17 5.83
N ALA A 778 -30.00 -17.59 6.76
CA ALA A 778 -29.62 -18.23 8.01
C ALA A 778 -30.61 -19.35 8.36
N ARG A 779 -30.19 -20.24 9.27
CA ARG A 779 -30.96 -21.40 9.73
C ARG A 779 -31.09 -21.38 11.26
N SER A 780 -32.08 -22.11 11.79
CA SER A 780 -32.18 -22.33 13.23
C SER A 780 -30.90 -23.00 13.75
N GLY A 781 -30.34 -22.46 14.83
CA GLY A 781 -29.04 -22.86 15.39
C GLY A 781 -27.84 -22.03 14.90
N ASP A 782 -27.98 -21.23 13.84
CA ASP A 782 -26.96 -20.26 13.45
C ASP A 782 -26.84 -19.13 14.50
N HIS A 783 -25.70 -18.45 14.54
CA HIS A 783 -25.47 -17.37 15.48
C HIS A 783 -25.44 -16.00 14.78
N ALA A 784 -26.14 -15.03 15.38
CA ALA A 784 -26.21 -13.66 14.91
C ALA A 784 -25.58 -12.69 15.92
N VAL A 785 -24.78 -11.74 15.43
CA VAL A 785 -24.49 -10.50 16.17
C VAL A 785 -25.55 -9.47 15.77
N ILE A 786 -26.21 -8.85 16.74
CA ILE A 786 -27.24 -7.84 16.48
C ILE A 786 -26.76 -6.51 17.04
N VAL A 787 -26.81 -5.45 16.23
CA VAL A 787 -26.44 -4.07 16.62
C VAL A 787 -27.67 -3.18 16.52
N TYR A 788 -28.01 -2.48 17.62
CA TYR A 788 -29.21 -1.66 17.73
C TYR A 788 -29.05 -0.55 18.78
N GLY A 789 -29.92 0.46 18.74
CA GLY A 789 -30.02 1.48 19.79
C GLY A 789 -30.84 0.99 20.99
N HIS A 790 -30.35 1.16 22.22
CA HIS A 790 -31.03 0.71 23.44
C HIS A 790 -32.33 1.49 23.75
N SER A 791 -32.44 2.73 23.28
CA SER A 791 -33.64 3.54 23.43
C SER A 791 -34.61 3.30 22.27
N GLU A 792 -35.86 2.91 22.58
CA GLU A 792 -36.95 2.77 21.60
C GLU A 792 -37.18 4.05 20.78
N ASN A 793 -36.86 5.22 21.36
CA ASN A 793 -36.99 6.53 20.71
C ASN A 793 -35.82 6.89 19.77
N ASN A 794 -34.71 6.13 19.77
CA ASN A 794 -33.58 6.42 18.89
C ASN A 794 -32.81 5.14 18.47
N PRO A 795 -33.43 4.30 17.62
CA PRO A 795 -32.83 3.04 17.16
C PRO A 795 -31.52 3.22 16.39
N ASN A 796 -31.24 4.41 15.85
CA ASN A 796 -30.02 4.73 15.10
C ASN A 796 -28.79 5.04 15.98
N LYS A 797 -28.94 5.07 17.31
CA LYS A 797 -27.84 5.39 18.23
C LYS A 797 -26.79 4.28 18.34
N ALA A 798 -27.20 3.03 18.06
CA ALA A 798 -26.34 1.85 18.02
C ALA A 798 -25.35 1.74 19.19
N ASP A 799 -25.87 1.94 20.41
CA ASP A 799 -25.14 1.87 21.67
C ASP A 799 -25.23 0.49 22.35
N ALA A 800 -25.95 -0.46 21.76
CA ALA A 800 -26.06 -1.84 22.24
C ALA A 800 -25.73 -2.87 21.14
N LEU A 801 -25.23 -4.03 21.59
CA LEU A 801 -25.08 -5.22 20.76
C LEU A 801 -25.43 -6.49 21.55
N THR A 802 -25.89 -7.53 20.86
CA THR A 802 -26.09 -8.86 21.45
C THR A 802 -25.55 -9.95 20.52
N PHE A 803 -25.21 -11.12 21.08
CA PHE A 803 -24.88 -12.32 20.32
C PHE A 803 -25.91 -13.40 20.69
N ARG A 804 -26.72 -13.83 19.72
CA ARG A 804 -27.85 -14.74 19.95
C ARG A 804 -27.85 -15.89 18.95
N GLY A 805 -28.35 -17.04 19.39
CA GLY A 805 -28.74 -18.11 18.48
C GLY A 805 -30.03 -17.74 17.75
N ILE A 806 -30.13 -18.10 16.47
CA ILE A 806 -31.33 -17.96 15.66
C ILE A 806 -32.26 -19.13 16.02
N PRO A 807 -33.50 -18.85 16.47
CA PRO A 807 -34.44 -19.87 16.94
C PRO A 807 -34.98 -20.77 15.82
#